data_AF-A0A971Q4F6-F1
#
_entry.id   AF-A0A971Q4F6-F1
#
_cell.length_a   1.000
_cell.length_b   1.000
_cell.length_c   1.000
_cell.angle_alpha   90.00
_cell.angle_beta   90.00
_cell.angle_gamma   90.00
#
_symmetry.space_group_name_H-M   'P 1'
#
loop_
_entity.id
_entity.type
_entity.pdbx_description
1 polymer ?
#
loop_
_entity_poly.entity_id
_entity_poly.type
_entity_poly.pdbx_seq_one_letter_code
_entity_poly.pdbx_strand_id
1 'polypeptide(L)'
;LRFGAVHYLAEVWLNGAVVGGHEGGESPFALDVTDAVRTGEENLLAVRVVNLSRTVEIDGMRQVETPSGFGRLHGGIIHPVELLEVPVVRIDDVHVQPRPATGEIDVTIRVVNDAGTAFRGRLTGCAGPAKTGEIAVFAETEAEFPTGESTHRFTLTIEQHRLWSLDDPYLYRVIVDLEACRGDGVGIRHQKSVRCGFRDFRVINGYFHLNGKRVFLRSMHTGALFPAGGCSPVSAPTPGMPRRDLILAKACGFNMVRFLAGAALPEQLDCCDEIGLMIYEESMASWGLEDSPQMAERYDRSLCEMIVRDRNHPCITIWGLLNETPDGPVFRHAVESLKLVRSLDDSRLVILGSGRWDGQLDIGSLSNPQSREWECQWGAEGPGATASAAAWDMNHGGYFHGVGDAHVYPAAPHPPFTLEFLRTLGRDTKPVFLSEYGIGSDSNVFRELRHYEQAGMRSDLVWAVTYRGIAERFTANWKRFGMDGVYAFPEDMLRESQRLHCRQRLLGFDLIRSNPKICGFNLTGMLDHPSGGEGVWTFWRELKPGIADALSDGWAALRWCLFVDPLHGYSGRKVKLEAVLANEDVLAPGDYPVTLRVHGPAGVAWEKKTTVRIPQAGPDGDTPLAVPVLCQRVKLSGPAGRYTFAANLECGGAPFGGRLEFRLSDPAGLPAVKSAVRVWGVDQSVHDWLASRGVRCRPFDKSASKNREVIVVGKNSDVQGDAAGWRNLVAQIARGSWAIFLSPLVFRQKLGGAKIGELHRIGRFLTSIRDFEVPNVPKREWEVFSKEFYHNVHYLMSGLPSGEYVVELGMCEGHLPQPDTRVFDVRINGRIVLRDFDLVKAAGGFQRAAIREFKVRPSRGKIEIDFLPKVGMPSISRLRIFDPKGSLIAEDTALSETKSTLTWLPLANKGRYYEFADWLYHKECVAKRHPVFDGLQAPGIMDWDYYGPVISRGLFEGQDEPEEVIAAAFAVGHICPGGYASGMMISQHAFGVGRFILNTFNILENLSVHPAADRLLLNMINHAATFAKGLAARLPKDFEATLKRIGYLETSTGVALATRQT
;
A
#
# COMPACT_ATOMS: atom_id res chain seq x y z
N LEU A 1 -8.31 -40.95 -12.81
CA LEU A 1 -9.17 -39.84 -12.33
C LEU A 1 -8.29 -38.63 -12.07
N ARG A 2 -8.56 -37.47 -12.69
CA ARG A 2 -7.76 -36.25 -12.57
C ARG A 2 -8.60 -35.13 -11.96
N PHE A 3 -8.06 -34.46 -10.96
CA PHE A 3 -8.64 -33.25 -10.38
C PHE A 3 -7.83 -32.04 -10.84
N GLY A 4 -8.51 -30.98 -11.28
CA GLY A 4 -7.84 -29.75 -11.70
C GLY A 4 -7.22 -28.96 -10.56
N ALA A 5 -7.91 -28.89 -9.41
CA ALA A 5 -7.41 -28.45 -8.11
C ALA A 5 -8.49 -28.64 -7.04
N VAL A 6 -8.08 -28.94 -5.80
CA VAL A 6 -8.97 -29.05 -4.64
C VAL A 6 -8.34 -28.30 -3.48
N HIS A 7 -9.00 -27.26 -2.98
CA HIS A 7 -8.46 -26.46 -1.87
C HIS A 7 -9.06 -26.94 -0.52
N TYR A 8 -8.30 -27.34 0.50
CA TYR A 8 -6.84 -27.47 0.53
C TYR A 8 -6.34 -28.92 0.55
N LEU A 9 -6.94 -29.81 1.36
CA LEU A 9 -6.59 -31.24 1.41
C LEU A 9 -7.75 -32.08 0.85
N ALA A 10 -7.43 -32.99 -0.06
CA ALA A 10 -8.36 -33.92 -0.69
C ALA A 10 -8.02 -35.37 -0.33
N GLU A 11 -9.03 -36.13 0.08
CA GLU A 11 -8.98 -37.60 0.16
C GLU A 11 -10.09 -38.18 -0.70
N VAL A 12 -9.78 -39.22 -1.47
CA VAL A 12 -10.64 -39.70 -2.56
C VAL A 12 -10.91 -41.19 -2.42
N TRP A 13 -12.18 -41.55 -2.55
CA TRP A 13 -12.67 -42.92 -2.59
C TRP A 13 -13.44 -43.20 -3.87
N LEU A 14 -13.28 -44.40 -4.42
CA LEU A 14 -14.12 -44.92 -5.50
C LEU A 14 -14.73 -46.25 -5.05
N ASN A 15 -16.06 -46.35 -5.10
CA ASN A 15 -16.81 -47.55 -4.71
C ASN A 15 -16.48 -48.06 -3.28
N GLY A 16 -16.15 -47.14 -2.37
CA GLY A 16 -15.76 -47.43 -0.99
C GLY A 16 -14.26 -47.73 -0.78
N ALA A 17 -13.48 -47.90 -1.85
CA ALA A 17 -12.02 -48.09 -1.77
C ALA A 17 -11.31 -46.73 -1.77
N VAL A 18 -10.30 -46.54 -0.90
CA VAL A 18 -9.41 -45.37 -0.93
C VAL A 18 -8.56 -45.45 -2.20
N VAL A 19 -8.62 -44.43 -3.05
CA VAL A 19 -7.83 -44.37 -4.30
C VAL A 19 -6.69 -43.34 -4.23
N GLY A 20 -6.63 -42.53 -3.18
CA GLY A 20 -5.53 -41.60 -2.92
C GLY A 20 -6.01 -40.24 -2.42
N GLY A 21 -5.16 -39.23 -2.56
CA GLY A 21 -5.42 -37.86 -2.12
C GLY A 21 -4.35 -36.88 -2.59
N HIS A 22 -4.53 -35.60 -2.26
CA HIS A 22 -3.59 -34.53 -2.56
C HIS A 22 -3.73 -33.40 -1.53
N GLU A 23 -2.59 -32.84 -1.14
CA GLU A 23 -2.50 -31.66 -0.30
C GLU A 23 -1.86 -30.54 -1.11
N GLY A 24 -2.66 -29.51 -1.45
CA GLY A 24 -2.25 -28.39 -2.28
C GLY A 24 -3.44 -27.72 -2.98
N GLY A 25 -3.38 -26.40 -3.13
CA GLY A 25 -4.53 -25.58 -3.52
C GLY A 25 -4.65 -25.17 -5.00
N GLU A 26 -3.58 -25.30 -5.77
CA GLU A 26 -3.42 -24.61 -7.07
C GLU A 26 -3.00 -25.52 -8.23
N SER A 27 -2.71 -26.78 -7.95
CA SER A 27 -2.11 -27.73 -8.90
C SER A 27 -3.03 -28.92 -9.17
N PRO A 28 -3.02 -29.46 -10.40
CA PRO A 28 -3.77 -30.67 -10.70
C PRO A 28 -3.08 -31.90 -10.13
N PHE A 29 -3.87 -32.92 -9.79
CA PHE A 29 -3.36 -34.25 -9.42
C PHE A 29 -4.18 -35.35 -10.10
N ALA A 30 -3.55 -36.50 -10.34
CA ALA A 30 -4.18 -37.65 -10.96
C ALA A 30 -3.99 -38.91 -10.10
N LEU A 31 -5.05 -39.70 -9.99
CA LEU A 31 -5.09 -40.96 -9.28
C LEU A 31 -5.42 -42.07 -10.28
N ASP A 32 -4.63 -43.14 -10.26
CA ASP A 32 -5.00 -44.37 -10.98
C ASP A 32 -6.16 -45.03 -10.25
N VAL A 33 -7.24 -45.28 -10.99
CA VAL A 33 -8.48 -45.88 -10.48
C VAL A 33 -8.85 -47.15 -11.24
N THR A 34 -7.95 -47.66 -12.09
CA THR A 34 -8.22 -48.78 -13.02
C THR A 34 -8.80 -49.98 -12.30
N ASP A 35 -8.22 -50.39 -11.18
CA ASP A 35 -8.68 -51.55 -10.40
C ASP A 35 -9.94 -51.28 -9.56
N ALA A 36 -10.28 -50.01 -9.31
CA ALA A 36 -11.42 -49.62 -8.49
C ALA A 36 -12.70 -49.35 -9.30
N VAL A 37 -12.58 -49.15 -10.62
CA VAL A 37 -13.69 -48.90 -11.54
C VAL A 37 -14.47 -50.20 -11.80
N ARG A 38 -15.81 -50.10 -11.72
CA ARG A 38 -16.74 -51.16 -12.13
C ARG A 38 -17.29 -50.84 -13.52
N THR A 39 -16.69 -51.42 -14.56
CA THR A 39 -17.06 -51.15 -15.96
C THR A 39 -18.49 -51.61 -16.24
N GLY A 40 -19.29 -50.74 -16.87
CA GLY A 40 -20.69 -51.03 -17.20
C GLY A 40 -21.67 -50.87 -16.03
N GLU A 41 -21.20 -50.50 -14.84
CA GLU A 41 -22.00 -50.28 -13.64
C GLU A 41 -21.96 -48.81 -13.19
N GLU A 42 -22.87 -48.44 -12.29
CA GLU A 42 -22.80 -47.17 -11.59
C GLU A 42 -21.59 -47.17 -10.62
N ASN A 43 -20.81 -46.10 -10.64
CA ASN A 43 -19.63 -45.94 -9.78
C ASN A 43 -19.84 -44.74 -8.84
N LEU A 44 -19.57 -44.93 -7.55
CA LEU A 44 -19.67 -43.87 -6.54
C LEU A 44 -18.29 -43.27 -6.27
N LEU A 45 -18.08 -42.03 -6.71
CA LEU A 45 -16.93 -41.20 -6.33
C LEU A 45 -17.27 -40.38 -5.09
N ALA A 46 -16.49 -40.53 -4.02
CA ALA A 46 -16.59 -39.71 -2.82
C ALA A 46 -15.27 -38.97 -2.56
N VAL A 47 -15.36 -37.69 -2.19
CA VAL A 47 -14.21 -36.83 -1.93
C VAL A 47 -14.42 -36.10 -0.60
N ARG A 48 -13.49 -36.26 0.33
CA ARG A 48 -13.42 -35.43 1.54
C ARG A 48 -12.50 -34.26 1.26
N VAL A 49 -12.98 -33.05 1.52
CA VAL A 49 -12.21 -31.82 1.37
C VAL A 49 -12.09 -31.13 2.72
N VAL A 50 -10.87 -30.81 3.12
CA VAL A 50 -10.61 -30.05 4.35
C VAL A 50 -10.42 -28.57 4.01
N ASN A 51 -11.29 -27.73 4.56
CA ASN A 51 -11.17 -26.27 4.51
C ASN A 51 -10.56 -25.76 5.82
N LEU A 52 -9.34 -25.25 5.76
CA LEU A 52 -8.55 -24.91 6.94
C LEU A 52 -8.95 -23.56 7.55
N SER A 53 -8.79 -23.45 8.87
CA SER A 53 -8.95 -22.20 9.62
C SER A 53 -7.59 -21.63 9.99
N ARG A 54 -7.49 -20.29 10.07
CA ARG A 54 -6.28 -19.62 10.60
C ARG A 54 -6.06 -19.89 12.08
N THR A 55 -7.13 -20.07 12.85
CA THR A 55 -7.08 -20.09 14.34
C THR A 55 -7.44 -21.45 14.94
N VAL A 56 -8.13 -22.30 14.17
CA VAL A 56 -8.56 -23.62 14.62
C VAL A 56 -7.80 -24.66 13.82
N GLU A 57 -7.13 -25.56 14.52
CA GLU A 57 -6.49 -26.72 13.91
C GLU A 57 -7.55 -27.71 13.42
N ILE A 58 -7.41 -28.16 12.17
CA ILE A 58 -8.25 -29.19 11.57
C ILE A 58 -7.30 -30.22 10.97
N ASP A 59 -7.43 -31.48 11.39
CA ASP A 59 -6.56 -32.59 11.00
C ASP A 59 -5.05 -32.29 11.19
N GLY A 60 -4.69 -31.62 12.29
CA GLY A 60 -3.29 -31.27 12.58
C GLY A 60 -2.74 -30.08 11.78
N MET A 61 -3.59 -29.35 11.05
CA MET A 61 -3.17 -28.25 10.18
C MET A 61 -3.93 -26.96 10.48
N ARG A 62 -3.22 -25.84 10.38
CA ARG A 62 -3.81 -24.50 10.31
C ARG A 62 -3.51 -23.87 8.97
N GLN A 63 -4.39 -22.99 8.51
CA GLN A 63 -4.26 -22.32 7.21
C GLN A 63 -2.91 -21.59 7.06
N VAL A 64 -2.39 -20.98 8.13
CA VAL A 64 -1.11 -20.24 8.11
C VAL A 64 0.11 -21.15 7.90
N GLU A 65 -0.03 -22.45 8.13
CA GLU A 65 1.05 -23.45 7.95
C GLU A 65 0.99 -24.08 6.54
N THR A 66 0.09 -23.60 5.68
CA THR A 66 -0.21 -24.19 4.37
C THR A 66 -0.23 -23.13 3.26
N PRO A 67 0.31 -23.42 2.07
CA PRO A 67 0.17 -22.58 0.89
C PRO A 67 -1.30 -22.26 0.59
N SER A 68 -1.72 -21.01 0.84
CA SER A 68 -3.12 -20.58 0.71
C SER A 68 -3.30 -19.38 -0.22
N GLY A 69 -2.21 -18.67 -0.56
CA GLY A 69 -2.23 -17.53 -1.48
C GLY A 69 -3.05 -16.31 -1.05
N PHE A 70 -3.05 -15.26 -1.88
CA PHE A 70 -3.83 -14.05 -1.65
C PHE A 70 -5.31 -14.27 -2.00
N GLY A 71 -6.22 -13.92 -1.07
CA GLY A 71 -7.66 -13.86 -1.35
C GLY A 71 -8.39 -15.20 -1.50
N ARG A 72 -7.69 -16.34 -1.49
CA ARG A 72 -8.27 -17.68 -1.69
C ARG A 72 -8.63 -18.35 -0.36
N LEU A 73 -9.68 -17.82 0.29
CA LEU A 73 -10.19 -18.30 1.58
C LEU A 73 -11.24 -19.43 1.46
N HIS A 74 -11.37 -20.06 0.30
CA HIS A 74 -12.50 -20.94 -0.02
C HIS A 74 -12.02 -22.38 -0.18
N GLY A 75 -12.56 -23.31 0.60
CA GLY A 75 -12.32 -24.75 0.42
C GLY A 75 -13.31 -25.39 -0.55
N GLY A 76 -12.87 -26.41 -1.27
CA GLY A 76 -13.70 -27.19 -2.19
C GLY A 76 -12.96 -27.69 -3.43
N ILE A 77 -13.69 -28.40 -4.29
CA ILE A 77 -13.25 -28.75 -5.65
C ILE A 77 -13.48 -27.51 -6.52
N ILE A 78 -12.40 -26.83 -6.90
CA ILE A 78 -12.48 -25.50 -7.54
C ILE A 78 -12.17 -25.52 -9.04
N HIS A 79 -11.78 -26.68 -9.59
CA HIS A 79 -11.55 -26.92 -11.00
C HIS A 79 -12.14 -28.28 -11.43
N PRO A 80 -12.28 -28.56 -12.75
CA PRO A 80 -12.90 -29.80 -13.25
C PRO A 80 -12.31 -31.09 -12.67
N VAL A 81 -13.14 -32.13 -12.62
CA VAL A 81 -12.73 -33.51 -12.34
C VAL A 81 -12.96 -34.33 -13.59
N GLU A 82 -11.92 -34.98 -14.09
CA GLU A 82 -11.90 -35.69 -15.37
C GLU A 82 -11.59 -37.18 -15.18
N LEU A 83 -12.27 -38.04 -15.92
CA LEU A 83 -11.88 -39.44 -16.09
C LEU A 83 -11.07 -39.56 -17.39
N LEU A 84 -9.83 -40.02 -17.30
CA LEU A 84 -8.93 -40.16 -18.43
C LEU A 84 -8.69 -41.65 -18.70
N GLU A 85 -8.86 -42.07 -19.95
CA GLU A 85 -8.42 -43.37 -20.45
C GLU A 85 -7.07 -43.18 -21.15
N VAL A 86 -6.04 -43.86 -20.67
CA VAL A 86 -4.66 -43.74 -21.16
C VAL A 86 -4.02 -45.11 -21.36
N PRO A 87 -3.09 -45.26 -22.32
CA PRO A 87 -2.38 -46.52 -22.50
C PRO A 87 -1.45 -46.83 -21.33
N VAL A 88 -1.19 -48.13 -21.12
CA VAL A 88 -0.30 -48.63 -20.04
C VAL A 88 1.17 -48.20 -20.19
N VAL A 89 1.61 -47.92 -21.43
CA VAL A 89 2.86 -47.20 -21.73
C VAL A 89 2.48 -45.85 -22.32
N ARG A 90 2.79 -44.77 -21.62
CA ARG A 90 2.34 -43.43 -21.97
C ARG A 90 3.41 -42.37 -21.70
N ILE A 91 3.32 -41.30 -22.46
CA ILE A 91 4.08 -40.07 -22.23
C ILE A 91 3.41 -39.32 -21.08
N ASP A 92 4.12 -39.17 -19.97
CA ASP A 92 3.62 -38.44 -18.81
C ASP A 92 3.95 -36.95 -18.87
N ASP A 93 5.16 -36.59 -19.33
CA ASP A 93 5.58 -35.20 -19.47
C ASP A 93 6.42 -34.97 -20.73
N VAL A 94 6.30 -33.77 -21.31
CA VAL A 94 7.14 -33.27 -22.40
C VAL A 94 7.59 -31.86 -22.01
N HIS A 95 8.86 -31.72 -21.65
CA HIS A 95 9.47 -30.43 -21.39
C HIS A 95 10.35 -30.01 -22.56
N VAL A 96 10.16 -28.76 -23.01
CA VAL A 96 10.92 -28.17 -24.12
C VAL A 96 11.66 -26.93 -23.65
N GLN A 97 12.93 -26.81 -24.03
CA GLN A 97 13.79 -25.67 -23.70
C GLN A 97 14.35 -25.06 -25.00
N PRO A 98 13.67 -24.07 -25.61
CA PRO A 98 14.17 -23.38 -26.78
C PRO A 98 15.38 -22.51 -26.46
N ARG A 99 16.46 -22.65 -27.23
CA ARG A 99 17.71 -21.88 -27.13
C ARG A 99 17.73 -20.79 -28.22
N PRO A 100 17.39 -19.53 -27.90
CA PRO A 100 17.25 -18.46 -28.90
C PRO A 100 18.56 -18.07 -29.61
N ALA A 101 19.71 -18.50 -29.10
CA ALA A 101 21.00 -18.24 -29.75
C ALA A 101 21.32 -19.24 -30.88
N THR A 102 20.81 -20.48 -30.79
CA THR A 102 21.16 -21.59 -31.70
C THR A 102 19.99 -22.08 -32.53
N GLY A 103 18.75 -21.79 -32.14
CA GLY A 103 17.55 -22.36 -32.76
C GLY A 103 17.26 -23.80 -32.36
N GLU A 104 18.01 -24.33 -31.38
CA GLU A 104 17.81 -25.65 -30.81
C GLU A 104 16.65 -25.66 -29.81
N ILE A 105 15.90 -26.75 -29.78
CA ILE A 105 14.87 -27.05 -28.80
C ILE A 105 15.28 -28.36 -28.14
N ASP A 106 15.79 -28.27 -26.90
CA ASP A 106 16.07 -29.45 -26.10
C ASP A 106 14.74 -30.03 -25.61
N VAL A 107 14.45 -31.30 -25.94
CA VAL A 107 13.22 -31.99 -25.59
C VAL A 107 13.53 -33.08 -24.57
N THR A 108 12.91 -33.00 -23.39
CA THR A 108 12.95 -34.03 -22.34
C THR A 108 11.58 -34.65 -22.18
N ILE A 109 11.51 -35.98 -22.25
CA ILE A 109 10.26 -36.74 -22.24
C ILE A 109 10.29 -37.71 -21.07
N ARG A 110 9.26 -37.67 -20.22
CA ARG A 110 9.04 -38.68 -19.18
C ARG A 110 7.98 -39.66 -19.65
N VAL A 111 8.31 -40.94 -19.63
CA VAL A 111 7.42 -42.04 -20.01
C VAL A 111 7.16 -42.90 -18.78
N VAL A 112 5.89 -43.25 -18.56
CA VAL A 112 5.45 -44.18 -17.52
C VAL A 112 5.00 -45.48 -18.17
N ASN A 113 5.48 -46.61 -17.65
CA ASN A 113 5.09 -47.95 -18.05
C ASN A 113 4.55 -48.74 -16.85
N ASP A 114 3.23 -48.89 -16.80
CA ASP A 114 2.50 -49.61 -15.74
C ASP A 114 2.16 -51.06 -16.13
N ALA A 115 2.68 -51.56 -17.26
CA ALA A 115 2.36 -52.90 -17.76
C ALA A 115 3.03 -54.05 -16.96
N GLY A 116 3.89 -53.73 -15.99
CA GLY A 116 4.67 -54.70 -15.23
C GLY A 116 5.82 -55.38 -16.01
N THR A 117 6.00 -55.06 -17.29
CA THR A 117 7.06 -55.58 -18.16
C THR A 117 7.63 -54.50 -19.07
N ALA A 118 8.91 -54.59 -19.43
CA ALA A 118 9.55 -53.62 -20.32
C ALA A 118 9.04 -53.70 -21.77
N PHE A 119 8.96 -52.54 -22.42
CA PHE A 119 8.67 -52.40 -23.85
C PHE A 119 9.88 -51.84 -24.60
N ARG A 120 9.95 -52.09 -25.91
CA ARG A 120 10.90 -51.41 -26.82
C ARG A 120 10.11 -50.71 -27.91
N GLY A 121 10.64 -49.62 -28.42
CA GLY A 121 9.96 -48.88 -29.46
C GLY A 121 10.71 -47.65 -29.92
N ARG A 122 9.96 -46.64 -30.34
CA ARG A 122 10.47 -45.42 -30.92
C ARG A 122 9.77 -44.21 -30.31
N LEU A 123 10.55 -43.16 -30.08
CA LEU A 123 10.06 -41.81 -29.86
C LEU A 123 10.36 -40.96 -31.09
N THR A 124 9.35 -40.27 -31.60
CA THR A 124 9.48 -39.33 -32.71
C THR A 124 9.04 -37.95 -32.22
N GLY A 125 9.94 -36.97 -32.29
CA GLY A 125 9.63 -35.58 -32.02
C GLY A 125 9.55 -34.78 -33.32
N CYS A 126 8.55 -33.93 -33.47
CA CYS A 126 8.50 -32.96 -34.56
C CYS A 126 8.15 -31.57 -34.05
N ALA A 127 8.67 -30.54 -34.72
CA ALA A 127 8.40 -29.16 -34.38
C ALA A 127 8.15 -28.28 -35.61
N GLY A 128 7.31 -27.26 -35.45
CA GLY A 128 7.06 -26.24 -36.46
C GLY A 128 6.07 -25.18 -35.99
N PRO A 129 5.64 -24.26 -36.86
CA PRO A 129 4.79 -23.13 -36.47
C PRO A 129 3.45 -23.59 -35.88
N ALA A 130 3.13 -23.15 -34.66
CA ALA A 130 1.93 -23.59 -33.95
C ALA A 130 0.63 -23.19 -34.66
N LYS A 131 0.66 -22.10 -35.45
CA LYS A 131 -0.49 -21.54 -36.16
C LYS A 131 -0.86 -22.32 -37.44
N THR A 132 0.12 -22.87 -38.15
CA THR A 132 -0.12 -23.59 -39.42
C THR A 132 -0.17 -25.11 -39.22
N GLY A 133 0.47 -25.64 -38.17
CA GLY A 133 0.60 -27.07 -37.95
C GLY A 133 1.60 -27.76 -38.89
N GLU A 134 2.38 -26.97 -39.64
CA GLU A 134 3.47 -27.48 -40.50
C GLU A 134 4.58 -28.11 -39.65
N ILE A 135 5.17 -29.19 -40.14
CA ILE A 135 6.36 -29.82 -39.55
C ILE A 135 7.59 -29.24 -40.24
N ALA A 136 8.39 -28.46 -39.49
CA ALA A 136 9.62 -27.86 -39.98
C ALA A 136 10.85 -28.76 -39.73
N VAL A 137 10.83 -29.53 -38.65
CA VAL A 137 11.91 -30.45 -38.26
C VAL A 137 11.33 -31.68 -37.56
N PHE A 138 11.99 -32.81 -37.68
CA PHE A 138 11.71 -34.00 -36.88
C PHE A 138 13.01 -34.72 -36.49
N ALA A 139 12.94 -35.48 -35.40
CA ALA A 139 13.97 -36.41 -34.97
C ALA A 139 13.30 -37.69 -34.44
N GLU A 140 13.98 -38.81 -34.55
CA GLU A 140 13.52 -40.08 -34.00
C GLU A 140 14.65 -40.78 -33.25
N THR A 141 14.28 -41.55 -32.23
CA THR A 141 15.21 -42.37 -31.48
C THR A 141 14.56 -43.67 -31.05
N GLU A 142 15.31 -44.77 -31.11
CA GLU A 142 14.90 -46.03 -30.49
C GLU A 142 14.99 -45.88 -28.97
N ALA A 143 13.99 -46.40 -28.26
CA ALA A 143 13.87 -46.25 -26.82
C ALA A 143 13.45 -47.57 -26.15
N GLU A 144 14.00 -47.80 -24.97
CA GLU A 144 13.50 -48.83 -24.04
C GLU A 144 12.62 -48.16 -22.97
N PHE A 145 11.48 -48.78 -22.69
CA PHE A 145 10.52 -48.32 -21.69
C PHE A 145 10.48 -49.36 -20.57
N PRO A 146 11.40 -49.31 -19.58
CA PRO A 146 11.36 -50.20 -18.43
C PRO A 146 10.08 -49.98 -17.61
N THR A 147 9.70 -50.95 -16.77
CA THR A 147 8.59 -50.78 -15.83
C THR A 147 8.84 -49.57 -14.91
N GLY A 148 7.80 -48.76 -14.67
CA GLY A 148 7.90 -47.51 -13.92
C GLY A 148 8.23 -46.31 -14.82
N GLU A 149 8.97 -45.33 -14.28
CA GLU A 149 9.31 -44.10 -14.99
C GLU A 149 10.64 -44.21 -15.75
N SER A 150 10.71 -43.62 -16.94
CA SER A 150 11.94 -43.44 -17.71
C SER A 150 12.00 -42.04 -18.35
N THR A 151 13.22 -41.52 -18.52
CA THR A 151 13.46 -40.20 -19.13
C THR A 151 14.24 -40.35 -20.43
N HIS A 152 13.76 -39.70 -21.48
CA HIS A 152 14.35 -39.70 -22.83
C HIS A 152 14.63 -38.27 -23.29
N ARG A 153 15.65 -38.08 -24.13
CA ARG A 153 16.07 -36.74 -24.59
C ARG A 153 16.47 -36.76 -26.06
N PHE A 154 16.13 -35.69 -26.77
CA PHE A 154 16.70 -35.35 -28.08
C PHE A 154 16.58 -33.85 -28.33
N THR A 155 17.27 -33.36 -29.35
CA THR A 155 17.28 -31.94 -29.74
C THR A 155 16.68 -31.79 -31.13
N LEU A 156 15.81 -30.78 -31.30
CA LEU A 156 15.26 -30.37 -32.60
C LEU A 156 15.84 -29.01 -32.98
N THR A 157 16.33 -28.84 -34.20
CA THR A 157 16.97 -27.57 -34.63
C THR A 157 16.14 -26.87 -35.71
N ILE A 158 15.80 -25.60 -35.48
CA ILE A 158 15.11 -24.73 -36.44
C ILE A 158 16.09 -23.64 -36.87
N GLU A 159 16.72 -23.81 -38.04
CA GLU A 159 17.80 -22.93 -38.51
C GLU A 159 17.38 -21.46 -38.59
N GLN A 160 16.21 -21.18 -39.17
CA GLN A 160 15.64 -19.84 -39.30
C GLN A 160 14.50 -19.61 -38.29
N HIS A 161 14.80 -19.81 -37.02
CA HIS A 161 13.82 -19.61 -35.97
C HIS A 161 13.46 -18.13 -35.76
N ARG A 162 12.22 -17.89 -35.33
CA ARG A 162 11.70 -16.57 -34.96
C ARG A 162 11.58 -16.49 -33.45
N LEU A 163 11.89 -15.31 -32.92
CA LEU A 163 11.77 -15.06 -31.49
C LEU A 163 10.30 -14.75 -31.12
N TRP A 164 9.89 -15.21 -29.95
CA TRP A 164 8.71 -14.71 -29.27
C TRP A 164 9.02 -13.32 -28.70
N SER A 165 8.14 -12.36 -28.94
CA SER A 165 8.24 -11.00 -28.44
C SER A 165 6.86 -10.42 -28.16
N LEU A 166 6.81 -9.22 -27.58
CA LEU A 166 5.56 -8.55 -27.21
C LEU A 166 4.68 -8.19 -28.43
N ASP A 167 5.28 -7.89 -29.58
CA ASP A 167 4.57 -7.44 -30.79
C ASP A 167 4.49 -8.54 -31.87
N ASP A 168 5.38 -9.52 -31.79
CA ASP A 168 5.40 -10.73 -32.63
C ASP A 168 5.54 -11.98 -31.73
N PRO A 169 4.45 -12.44 -31.08
CA PRO A 169 4.46 -13.58 -30.19
C PRO A 169 4.50 -14.91 -30.97
N TYR A 170 5.62 -15.18 -31.66
CA TYR A 170 5.74 -16.36 -32.50
C TYR A 170 5.86 -17.65 -31.68
N LEU A 171 4.97 -18.61 -31.93
CA LEU A 171 4.88 -19.88 -31.21
C LEU A 171 5.20 -21.07 -32.12
N TYR A 172 5.92 -22.03 -31.55
CA TYR A 172 6.17 -23.35 -32.11
C TYR A 172 5.33 -24.39 -31.38
N ARG A 173 4.91 -25.44 -32.09
CA ARG A 173 4.32 -26.64 -31.50
C ARG A 173 5.33 -27.77 -31.61
N VAL A 174 5.60 -28.45 -30.51
CA VAL A 174 6.37 -29.69 -30.46
C VAL A 174 5.41 -30.85 -30.20
N ILE A 175 5.44 -31.85 -31.07
CA ILE A 175 4.63 -33.07 -30.94
C ILE A 175 5.60 -34.23 -30.72
N VAL A 176 5.32 -35.04 -29.70
CA VAL A 176 6.06 -36.26 -29.40
C VAL A 176 5.12 -37.45 -29.55
N ASP A 177 5.48 -38.34 -30.47
CA ASP A 177 4.83 -39.62 -30.70
C ASP A 177 5.66 -40.74 -30.05
N LEU A 178 4.97 -41.58 -29.29
CA LEU A 178 5.48 -42.82 -28.72
C LEU A 178 4.84 -43.99 -29.44
N GLU A 179 5.67 -44.87 -29.97
CA GLU A 179 5.28 -46.19 -30.49
C GLU A 179 6.03 -47.25 -29.69
N ALA A 180 5.33 -48.12 -28.98
CA ALA A 180 5.95 -49.18 -28.18
C ALA A 180 5.41 -50.54 -28.61
N CYS A 181 6.28 -51.51 -28.81
CA CYS A 181 5.93 -52.88 -29.17
C CYS A 181 6.40 -53.84 -28.07
N ARG A 182 5.53 -54.77 -27.72
CA ARG A 182 5.89 -55.95 -26.94
C ARG A 182 6.39 -57.04 -27.90
N GLY A 183 7.27 -57.92 -27.45
CA GLY A 183 7.88 -58.98 -28.29
C GLY A 183 6.91 -59.96 -28.97
N ASP A 184 5.61 -59.88 -28.67
CA ASP A 184 4.49 -60.61 -29.28
C ASP A 184 3.73 -59.82 -30.36
N GLY A 185 4.11 -58.57 -30.64
CA GLY A 185 3.52 -57.74 -31.69
C GLY A 185 2.39 -56.80 -31.23
N VAL A 186 2.08 -56.71 -29.93
CA VAL A 186 1.11 -55.73 -29.42
C VAL A 186 1.74 -54.33 -29.47
N GLY A 187 1.18 -53.46 -30.32
CA GLY A 187 1.62 -52.08 -30.51
C GLY A 187 0.80 -51.08 -29.68
N ILE A 188 1.48 -50.29 -28.85
CA ILE A 188 0.92 -49.16 -28.09
C ILE A 188 1.33 -47.87 -28.79
N ARG A 189 0.40 -46.91 -28.91
CA ARG A 189 0.66 -45.55 -29.38
C ARG A 189 0.19 -44.52 -28.35
N HIS A 190 0.98 -43.48 -28.16
CA HIS A 190 0.59 -42.33 -27.36
C HIS A 190 1.24 -41.06 -27.91
N GLN A 191 0.52 -39.94 -27.88
CA GLN A 191 1.02 -38.66 -28.39
C GLN A 191 0.80 -37.58 -27.34
N LYS A 192 1.76 -36.67 -27.20
CA LYS A 192 1.58 -35.40 -26.49
C LYS A 192 2.10 -34.25 -27.34
N SER A 193 1.49 -33.07 -27.19
CA SER A 193 1.99 -31.85 -27.82
C SER A 193 2.08 -30.72 -26.80
N VAL A 194 3.10 -29.89 -26.94
CA VAL A 194 3.32 -28.67 -26.15
C VAL A 194 3.62 -27.50 -27.08
N ARG A 195 3.37 -26.29 -26.62
CA ARG A 195 3.80 -25.06 -27.30
C ARG A 195 5.04 -24.49 -26.63
N CYS A 196 5.86 -23.77 -27.40
CA CYS A 196 7.02 -23.05 -26.89
C CYS A 196 7.36 -21.84 -27.78
N GLY A 197 8.27 -20.99 -27.32
CA GLY A 197 8.79 -19.85 -28.08
C GLY A 197 10.23 -19.54 -27.72
N PHE A 198 11.00 -19.05 -28.70
CA PHE A 198 12.40 -18.65 -28.49
C PHE A 198 12.44 -17.23 -27.91
N ARG A 199 12.97 -17.06 -26.70
CA ARG A 199 13.08 -15.74 -26.06
C ARG A 199 14.22 -15.70 -25.06
N ASP A 200 14.81 -14.52 -24.89
CA ASP A 200 15.78 -14.24 -23.83
C ASP A 200 15.28 -13.04 -23.02
N PHE A 201 15.06 -13.24 -21.72
CA PHE A 201 14.66 -12.17 -20.79
C PHE A 201 15.59 -12.15 -19.60
N ARG A 202 16.27 -11.02 -19.39
CA ARG A 202 17.33 -10.88 -18.37
C ARG A 202 17.44 -9.45 -17.88
N VAL A 203 18.13 -9.26 -16.77
CA VAL A 203 18.52 -7.96 -16.24
C VAL A 203 19.99 -7.72 -16.55
N ILE A 204 20.28 -6.63 -17.26
CA ILE A 204 21.62 -6.17 -17.60
C ILE A 204 21.77 -4.76 -17.04
N ASN A 205 22.82 -4.53 -16.23
CA ASN A 205 23.11 -3.22 -15.63
C ASN A 205 21.92 -2.62 -14.85
N GLY A 206 21.12 -3.50 -14.23
CA GLY A 206 19.90 -3.16 -13.49
C GLY A 206 18.65 -2.88 -14.33
N TYR A 207 18.69 -3.00 -15.66
CA TYR A 207 17.51 -2.82 -16.52
C TYR A 207 17.08 -4.12 -17.19
N PHE A 208 15.77 -4.30 -17.33
CA PHE A 208 15.19 -5.46 -18.01
C PHE A 208 15.44 -5.39 -19.53
N HIS A 209 15.76 -6.54 -20.11
CA HIS A 209 15.99 -6.70 -21.53
C HIS A 209 15.20 -7.90 -22.06
N LEU A 210 14.49 -7.71 -23.17
CA LEU A 210 13.83 -8.77 -23.93
C LEU A 210 14.50 -8.88 -25.31
N ASN A 211 15.06 -10.05 -25.62
CA ASN A 211 15.76 -10.34 -26.87
C ASN A 211 16.86 -9.30 -27.18
N GLY A 212 17.62 -8.92 -26.16
CA GLY A 212 18.71 -7.94 -26.25
C GLY A 212 18.28 -6.47 -26.30
N LYS A 213 16.97 -6.16 -26.28
CA LYS A 213 16.45 -4.78 -26.25
C LYS A 213 16.00 -4.42 -24.85
N ARG A 214 16.44 -3.26 -24.34
CA ARG A 214 15.95 -2.74 -23.05
C ARG A 214 14.44 -2.51 -23.11
N VAL A 215 13.75 -2.89 -22.05
CA VAL A 215 12.32 -2.68 -21.87
C VAL A 215 12.04 -2.07 -20.50
N PHE A 216 11.20 -1.03 -20.45
CA PHE A 216 10.63 -0.59 -19.18
C PHE A 216 9.51 -1.56 -18.80
N LEU A 217 9.59 -2.17 -17.61
CA LEU A 217 8.54 -3.10 -17.19
C LEU A 217 7.27 -2.33 -16.83
N ARG A 218 6.19 -2.60 -17.56
CA ARG A 218 4.85 -2.03 -17.38
C ARG A 218 3.96 -3.17 -16.88
N SER A 219 4.04 -3.43 -15.58
CA SER A 219 3.38 -4.56 -14.94
C SER A 219 2.13 -4.14 -14.16
N MET A 220 1.26 -5.10 -13.89
CA MET A 220 0.17 -4.99 -12.92
C MET A 220 -0.06 -6.35 -12.24
N HIS A 221 -0.58 -6.38 -11.01
CA HIS A 221 -0.87 -7.66 -10.35
C HIS A 221 -2.36 -8.01 -10.34
N THR A 222 -2.67 -9.32 -10.28
CA THR A 222 -4.01 -9.87 -10.07
C THR A 222 -4.03 -10.89 -8.93
N GLY A 223 -5.07 -10.87 -8.11
CA GLY A 223 -5.33 -11.86 -7.05
C GLY A 223 -6.31 -12.96 -7.44
N ALA A 224 -6.68 -13.07 -8.73
CA ALA A 224 -7.58 -14.10 -9.27
C ALA A 224 -8.94 -14.23 -8.53
N LEU A 225 -9.49 -13.10 -8.05
CA LEU A 225 -10.78 -13.04 -7.37
C LEU A 225 -11.94 -12.78 -8.34
N PHE A 226 -13.05 -13.50 -8.15
CA PHE A 226 -14.24 -13.44 -8.99
C PHE A 226 -15.50 -13.17 -8.14
N PRO A 227 -16.47 -12.39 -8.64
CA PRO A 227 -17.67 -12.05 -7.88
C PRO A 227 -18.54 -13.24 -7.46
N ALA A 228 -18.65 -14.26 -8.33
CA ALA A 228 -19.38 -15.48 -8.02
C ALA A 228 -18.43 -16.52 -7.42
N GLY A 229 -18.72 -17.02 -6.21
CA GLY A 229 -17.99 -18.14 -5.60
C GLY A 229 -16.56 -17.86 -5.13
N GLY A 230 -16.00 -16.68 -5.42
CA GLY A 230 -14.64 -16.30 -5.00
C GLY A 230 -13.51 -16.97 -5.78
N CYS A 231 -13.82 -17.82 -6.76
CA CYS A 231 -12.88 -18.50 -7.65
C CYS A 231 -13.37 -18.43 -9.11
N SER A 232 -12.49 -18.79 -10.06
CA SER A 232 -12.84 -18.74 -11.49
C SER A 232 -14.08 -19.58 -11.77
N PRO A 233 -15.14 -19.01 -12.38
CA PRO A 233 -16.34 -19.77 -12.69
C PRO A 233 -16.05 -20.77 -13.81
N VAL A 234 -15.97 -22.06 -13.44
CA VAL A 234 -15.84 -23.19 -14.40
C VAL A 234 -17.12 -23.37 -15.23
N SER A 235 -18.24 -22.79 -14.79
CA SER A 235 -19.54 -22.81 -15.49
C SER A 235 -20.06 -21.39 -15.77
N ALA A 236 -20.80 -21.26 -16.88
CA ALA A 236 -21.41 -20.03 -17.37
C ALA A 236 -22.17 -19.25 -16.26
N PRO A 237 -22.21 -17.90 -16.30
CA PRO A 237 -22.28 -17.07 -17.51
C PRO A 237 -20.98 -16.37 -17.93
N THR A 238 -19.87 -16.57 -17.23
CA THR A 238 -18.66 -15.75 -17.42
C THR A 238 -17.34 -16.50 -17.75
N PRO A 239 -17.32 -17.54 -18.63
CA PRO A 239 -16.08 -18.23 -19.01
C PRO A 239 -15.01 -17.31 -19.63
N GLY A 240 -15.42 -16.14 -20.12
CA GLY A 240 -14.52 -15.17 -20.74
C GLY A 240 -13.83 -14.18 -19.78
N MET A 241 -14.15 -14.14 -18.47
CA MET A 241 -13.56 -13.14 -17.57
C MET A 241 -12.02 -13.23 -17.46
N PRO A 242 -11.41 -14.42 -17.22
CA PRO A 242 -9.95 -14.53 -17.10
C PRO A 242 -9.23 -14.08 -18.38
N ARG A 243 -9.77 -14.42 -19.56
CA ARG A 243 -9.23 -13.99 -20.86
C ARG A 243 -9.43 -12.48 -21.08
N ARG A 244 -10.58 -11.94 -20.68
CA ARG A 244 -10.88 -10.50 -20.78
C ARG A 244 -9.91 -9.66 -19.97
N ASP A 245 -9.56 -10.08 -18.75
CA ASP A 245 -8.58 -9.40 -17.90
C ASP A 245 -7.23 -9.21 -18.65
N LEU A 246 -6.74 -10.26 -19.31
CA LEU A 246 -5.47 -10.24 -20.06
C LEU A 246 -5.53 -9.40 -21.34
N ILE A 247 -6.63 -9.50 -22.09
CA ILE A 247 -6.84 -8.68 -23.30
C ILE A 247 -6.91 -7.20 -22.92
N LEU A 248 -7.62 -6.85 -21.85
CA LEU A 248 -7.69 -5.48 -21.35
C LEU A 248 -6.33 -4.99 -20.88
N ALA A 249 -5.55 -5.82 -20.17
CA ALA A 249 -4.20 -5.46 -19.75
C ALA A 249 -3.32 -5.11 -20.96
N LYS A 250 -3.26 -5.99 -21.97
CA LYS A 250 -2.50 -5.74 -23.21
C LYS A 250 -3.00 -4.50 -23.94
N ALA A 251 -4.32 -4.32 -24.07
CA ALA A 251 -4.92 -3.17 -24.75
C ALA A 251 -4.65 -1.84 -24.01
N CYS A 252 -4.50 -1.86 -22.69
CA CYS A 252 -4.14 -0.70 -21.88
C CYS A 252 -2.62 -0.42 -21.84
N GLY A 253 -1.80 -1.14 -22.60
CA GLY A 253 -0.37 -0.86 -22.75
C GLY A 253 0.55 -1.55 -21.74
N PHE A 254 0.02 -2.46 -20.92
CA PHE A 254 0.84 -3.32 -20.06
C PHE A 254 1.60 -4.34 -20.92
N ASN A 255 2.85 -4.62 -20.53
CA ASN A 255 3.68 -5.65 -21.14
C ASN A 255 3.94 -6.85 -20.22
N MET A 256 3.49 -6.78 -18.96
CA MET A 256 3.55 -7.88 -18.02
C MET A 256 2.32 -7.92 -17.09
N VAL A 257 1.95 -9.11 -16.64
CA VAL A 257 1.04 -9.34 -15.51
C VAL A 257 1.74 -10.17 -14.45
N ARG A 258 1.64 -9.73 -13.18
CA ARG A 258 2.09 -10.47 -12.01
C ARG A 258 0.93 -11.27 -11.41
N PHE A 259 1.06 -12.58 -11.39
CA PHE A 259 0.18 -13.47 -10.63
C PHE A 259 0.73 -13.58 -9.22
N LEU A 260 0.21 -12.73 -8.33
CA LEU A 260 0.68 -12.56 -6.96
C LEU A 260 0.17 -13.71 -6.09
N ALA A 261 1.08 -14.42 -5.44
CA ALA A 261 0.80 -15.49 -4.47
C ALA A 261 -0.34 -16.44 -4.93
N GLY A 262 -0.23 -16.97 -6.14
CA GLY A 262 -1.18 -17.92 -6.71
C GLY A 262 -1.06 -18.03 -8.22
N ALA A 263 -0.86 -19.25 -8.71
CA ALA A 263 -0.59 -19.52 -10.12
C ALA A 263 -1.73 -19.10 -11.07
N ALA A 264 -1.35 -18.76 -12.30
CA ALA A 264 -2.27 -18.50 -13.40
C ALA A 264 -3.07 -19.76 -13.76
N LEU A 265 -4.21 -19.59 -14.42
CA LEU A 265 -4.90 -20.70 -15.05
C LEU A 265 -4.20 -21.10 -16.35
N PRO A 266 -4.16 -22.39 -16.75
CA PRO A 266 -3.55 -22.80 -18.00
C PRO A 266 -4.06 -22.02 -19.23
N GLU A 267 -5.37 -21.75 -19.30
CA GLU A 267 -5.97 -20.97 -20.38
C GLU A 267 -5.56 -19.49 -20.38
N GLN A 268 -5.14 -18.95 -19.24
CA GLN A 268 -4.59 -17.60 -19.12
C GLN A 268 -3.17 -17.56 -19.69
N LEU A 269 -2.34 -18.56 -19.38
CA LEU A 269 -0.99 -18.67 -19.92
C LEU A 269 -1.02 -18.87 -21.44
N ASP A 270 -1.91 -19.74 -21.93
CA ASP A 270 -2.17 -19.91 -23.37
C ASP A 270 -2.55 -18.59 -24.05
N CYS A 271 -3.40 -17.79 -23.41
CA CYS A 271 -3.77 -16.47 -23.93
C CYS A 271 -2.56 -15.52 -23.95
N CYS A 272 -1.76 -15.48 -22.88
CA CYS A 272 -0.58 -14.61 -22.78
C CYS A 272 0.50 -14.95 -23.82
N ASP A 273 0.72 -16.24 -24.06
CA ASP A 273 1.56 -16.75 -25.13
C ASP A 273 1.12 -16.22 -26.50
N GLU A 274 -0.19 -16.23 -26.77
CA GLU A 274 -0.78 -15.83 -28.05
C GLU A 274 -0.79 -14.32 -28.28
N ILE A 275 -1.01 -13.51 -27.23
CA ILE A 275 -1.17 -12.05 -27.35
C ILE A 275 0.13 -11.27 -27.11
N GLY A 276 1.21 -11.95 -26.72
CA GLY A 276 2.49 -11.30 -26.43
C GLY A 276 2.44 -10.49 -25.13
N LEU A 277 2.09 -11.14 -24.02
CA LEU A 277 2.05 -10.53 -22.69
C LEU A 277 2.92 -11.34 -21.73
N MET A 278 3.94 -10.73 -21.14
CA MET A 278 4.83 -11.46 -20.22
C MET A 278 4.13 -11.74 -18.88
N ILE A 279 4.59 -12.78 -18.19
CA ILE A 279 4.09 -13.20 -16.89
C ILE A 279 5.23 -13.24 -15.88
N TYR A 280 4.95 -12.64 -14.72
CA TYR A 280 5.64 -12.89 -13.46
C TYR A 280 4.70 -13.75 -12.63
N GLU A 281 5.07 -15.02 -12.40
CA GLU A 281 4.24 -15.99 -11.69
C GLU A 281 4.82 -16.37 -10.33
N GLU A 282 3.94 -16.50 -9.33
CA GLU A 282 4.26 -16.91 -7.95
C GLU A 282 3.33 -18.02 -7.49
N SER A 283 3.87 -18.93 -6.69
CA SER A 283 3.10 -20.01 -6.06
C SER A 283 2.28 -19.51 -4.87
N MET A 284 1.28 -20.26 -4.41
CA MET A 284 0.55 -19.95 -3.17
C MET A 284 1.45 -19.95 -1.93
N ALA A 285 2.60 -20.62 -1.96
CA ALA A 285 3.57 -20.63 -0.86
C ALA A 285 4.35 -19.30 -0.75
N SER A 286 4.32 -18.47 -1.79
CA SER A 286 5.09 -17.23 -1.86
C SER A 286 4.60 -16.14 -0.91
N TRP A 287 3.41 -16.28 -0.30
CA TRP A 287 2.93 -15.35 0.72
C TRP A 287 2.07 -15.99 1.80
N GLY A 288 2.27 -15.53 3.04
CA GLY A 288 1.44 -15.90 4.19
C GLY A 288 1.71 -17.27 4.80
N LEU A 289 2.65 -18.05 4.25
CA LEU A 289 3.14 -19.29 4.85
C LEU A 289 4.02 -18.96 6.06
N GLU A 290 3.73 -19.56 7.21
CA GLU A 290 4.48 -19.44 8.45
C GLU A 290 5.40 -20.66 8.69
N ASP A 291 6.36 -20.49 9.60
CA ASP A 291 7.27 -21.57 10.01
C ASP A 291 6.50 -22.71 10.69
N SER A 292 6.80 -23.95 10.28
CA SER A 292 6.21 -25.19 10.80
C SER A 292 7.06 -26.39 10.38
N PRO A 293 6.91 -27.57 11.02
CA PRO A 293 7.71 -28.74 10.67
C PRO A 293 7.54 -29.21 9.21
N GLN A 294 6.40 -28.92 8.57
CA GLN A 294 6.12 -29.25 7.17
C GLN A 294 6.36 -28.07 6.21
N MET A 295 6.84 -26.92 6.69
CA MET A 295 6.96 -25.70 5.89
C MET A 295 7.80 -25.90 4.62
N ALA A 296 8.99 -26.49 4.75
CA ALA A 296 9.90 -26.71 3.63
C ALA A 296 9.28 -27.64 2.56
N GLU A 297 8.66 -28.75 2.99
CA GLU A 297 8.03 -29.71 2.08
C GLU A 297 6.84 -29.08 1.33
N ARG A 298 5.99 -28.34 2.04
CA ARG A 298 4.82 -27.67 1.45
C ARG A 298 5.22 -26.55 0.49
N TYR A 299 6.26 -25.78 0.86
CA TYR A 299 6.82 -24.74 0.01
C TYR A 299 7.38 -25.34 -1.27
N ASP A 300 8.24 -26.35 -1.16
CA ASP A 300 8.87 -26.99 -2.31
C ASP A 300 7.83 -27.66 -3.21
N ARG A 301 6.81 -28.31 -2.64
CA ARG A 301 5.72 -28.93 -3.42
C ARG A 301 4.95 -27.91 -4.25
N SER A 302 4.45 -26.83 -3.62
CA SER A 302 3.71 -25.75 -4.30
C SER A 302 4.56 -25.08 -5.39
N LEU A 303 5.84 -24.82 -5.12
CA LEU A 303 6.77 -24.26 -6.10
C LEU A 303 7.05 -25.22 -7.27
N CYS A 304 7.31 -26.50 -6.98
CA CYS A 304 7.64 -27.50 -8.00
C CYS A 304 6.46 -27.81 -8.92
N GLU A 305 5.27 -28.01 -8.35
CA GLU A 305 4.08 -28.32 -9.14
C GLU A 305 3.74 -27.19 -10.12
N MET A 306 3.82 -25.93 -9.68
CA MET A 306 3.66 -24.76 -10.55
C MET A 306 4.69 -24.75 -11.69
N ILE A 307 5.99 -24.81 -11.37
CA ILE A 307 7.05 -24.75 -12.39
C ILE A 307 6.92 -25.90 -13.39
N VAL A 308 6.70 -27.13 -12.91
CA VAL A 308 6.58 -28.31 -13.78
C VAL A 308 5.39 -28.19 -14.73
N ARG A 309 4.24 -27.68 -14.24
CA ARG A 309 3.03 -27.49 -15.05
C ARG A 309 3.26 -26.44 -16.14
N ASP A 310 3.93 -25.34 -15.81
CA ASP A 310 3.86 -24.12 -16.61
C ASP A 310 5.15 -23.79 -17.39
N ARG A 311 6.28 -24.46 -17.13
CA ARG A 311 7.61 -24.20 -17.73
C ARG A 311 7.70 -24.22 -19.26
N ASN A 312 6.69 -24.69 -19.99
CA ASN A 312 6.69 -24.66 -21.45
C ASN A 312 6.17 -23.32 -22.03
N HIS A 313 5.49 -22.48 -21.24
CA HIS A 313 4.90 -21.22 -21.70
C HIS A 313 5.95 -20.10 -21.90
N PRO A 314 6.24 -19.64 -23.13
CA PRO A 314 7.20 -18.55 -23.36
C PRO A 314 6.79 -17.22 -22.72
N CYS A 315 5.49 -17.00 -22.44
CA CYS A 315 5.03 -15.78 -21.77
C CYS A 315 5.57 -15.66 -20.34
N ILE A 316 5.80 -16.77 -19.64
CA ILE A 316 6.39 -16.72 -18.30
C ILE A 316 7.87 -16.37 -18.45
N THR A 317 8.24 -15.20 -17.95
CA THR A 317 9.61 -14.71 -17.98
C THR A 317 10.22 -14.58 -16.58
N ILE A 318 9.39 -14.57 -15.53
CA ILE A 318 9.82 -14.47 -14.13
C ILE A 318 9.11 -15.51 -13.26
N TRP A 319 9.89 -16.27 -12.48
CA TRP A 319 9.41 -16.98 -11.30
C TRP A 319 9.68 -16.13 -10.05
N GLY A 320 8.66 -15.81 -9.27
CA GLY A 320 8.85 -15.22 -7.95
C GLY A 320 8.76 -16.25 -6.85
N LEU A 321 9.60 -16.07 -5.83
CA LEU A 321 9.65 -16.98 -4.69
C LEU A 321 8.86 -16.45 -3.49
N LEU A 322 8.86 -15.14 -3.25
CA LEU A 322 8.25 -14.54 -2.06
C LEU A 322 7.58 -13.19 -2.34
N ASN A 323 6.68 -12.79 -1.45
CA ASN A 323 6.06 -11.47 -1.38
C ASN A 323 6.03 -10.98 0.07
N GLU A 324 6.50 -9.76 0.35
CA GLU A 324 6.44 -9.12 1.68
C GLU A 324 6.98 -9.97 2.86
N THR A 325 7.85 -10.94 2.57
CA THR A 325 8.34 -11.89 3.57
C THR A 325 9.52 -11.32 4.34
N PRO A 326 9.45 -11.19 5.69
CA PRO A 326 10.59 -10.76 6.49
C PRO A 326 11.65 -11.87 6.56
N ASP A 327 12.85 -11.51 7.05
CA ASP A 327 13.89 -12.50 7.30
C ASP A 327 13.43 -13.51 8.36
N GLY A 328 13.61 -14.79 8.07
CA GLY A 328 13.09 -15.91 8.87
C GLY A 328 13.18 -17.25 8.13
N PRO A 329 12.69 -18.35 8.73
CA PRO A 329 12.82 -19.70 8.17
C PRO A 329 12.31 -19.84 6.74
N VAL A 330 11.14 -19.27 6.42
CA VAL A 330 10.55 -19.30 5.08
C VAL A 330 11.43 -18.55 4.06
N PHE A 331 11.92 -17.36 4.42
CA PHE A 331 12.83 -16.59 3.58
C PHE A 331 14.14 -17.34 3.30
N ARG A 332 14.75 -17.91 4.35
CA ARG A 332 16.01 -18.66 4.22
C ARG A 332 15.85 -19.92 3.37
N HIS A 333 14.73 -20.64 3.53
CA HIS A 333 14.41 -21.77 2.67
C HIS A 333 14.27 -21.35 1.20
N ALA A 334 13.52 -20.28 0.91
CA ALA A 334 13.37 -19.77 -0.46
C ALA A 334 14.71 -19.36 -1.12
N VAL A 335 15.63 -18.76 -0.34
CA VAL A 335 16.99 -18.45 -0.82
C VAL A 335 17.73 -19.72 -1.24
N GLU A 336 17.58 -20.81 -0.49
CA GLU A 336 18.19 -22.12 -0.78
C GLU A 336 17.49 -22.85 -1.95
N SER A 337 16.17 -22.66 -2.10
CA SER A 337 15.36 -23.27 -3.16
C SER A 337 15.74 -22.81 -4.57
N LEU A 338 16.62 -21.81 -4.76
CA LEU A 338 17.15 -21.46 -6.09
C LEU A 338 17.74 -22.69 -6.81
N LYS A 339 18.41 -23.59 -6.08
CA LYS A 339 18.95 -24.84 -6.65
C LYS A 339 17.86 -25.77 -7.17
N LEU A 340 16.74 -25.84 -6.46
CA LEU A 340 15.56 -26.61 -6.86
C LEU A 340 14.89 -25.98 -8.08
N VAL A 341 14.70 -24.66 -8.09
CA VAL A 341 14.17 -23.95 -9.27
C VAL A 341 15.03 -24.21 -10.50
N ARG A 342 16.36 -24.10 -10.37
CA ARG A 342 17.29 -24.35 -11.49
C ARG A 342 17.38 -25.81 -11.95
N SER A 343 16.97 -26.77 -11.13
CA SER A 343 16.88 -28.18 -11.58
C SER A 343 15.62 -28.44 -12.41
N LEU A 344 14.58 -27.62 -12.23
CA LEU A 344 13.31 -27.70 -12.95
C LEU A 344 13.24 -26.79 -14.18
N ASP A 345 13.87 -25.61 -14.10
CA ASP A 345 13.90 -24.60 -15.15
C ASP A 345 15.09 -23.63 -14.99
N ASP A 346 16.04 -23.69 -15.92
CA ASP A 346 17.20 -22.79 -15.99
C ASP A 346 17.01 -21.60 -16.94
N SER A 347 15.83 -21.45 -17.56
CA SER A 347 15.62 -20.57 -18.71
C SER A 347 14.92 -19.24 -18.40
N ARG A 348 14.53 -19.00 -17.15
CA ARG A 348 13.76 -17.83 -16.70
C ARG A 348 14.50 -17.02 -15.64
N LEU A 349 14.14 -15.74 -15.54
CA LEU A 349 14.55 -14.89 -14.42
C LEU A 349 13.87 -15.40 -13.14
N VAL A 350 14.59 -15.37 -12.02
CA VAL A 350 14.00 -15.65 -10.69
C VAL A 350 14.10 -14.39 -9.87
N ILE A 351 13.00 -13.95 -9.26
CA ILE A 351 12.98 -12.84 -8.28
C ILE A 351 12.75 -13.45 -6.90
N LEU A 352 13.62 -13.10 -5.95
CA LEU A 352 13.59 -13.67 -4.61
C LEU A 352 12.35 -13.23 -3.83
N GLY A 353 12.09 -11.92 -3.76
CA GLY A 353 11.04 -11.40 -2.91
C GLY A 353 10.61 -9.99 -3.30
N SER A 354 9.33 -9.82 -3.57
CA SER A 354 8.73 -8.51 -3.84
C SER A 354 8.81 -7.61 -2.60
N GLY A 355 9.36 -6.39 -2.77
CA GLY A 355 9.55 -5.38 -1.73
C GLY A 355 10.74 -5.60 -0.78
N ARG A 356 11.43 -6.76 -0.87
CA ARG A 356 12.60 -7.13 -0.04
C ARG A 356 12.43 -6.82 1.45
N TRP A 357 11.31 -7.30 2.01
CA TRP A 357 10.95 -7.09 3.41
C TRP A 357 11.91 -7.78 4.41
N ASP A 358 12.80 -8.61 3.90
CA ASP A 358 13.93 -9.22 4.61
C ASP A 358 15.05 -8.24 4.99
N GLY A 359 15.20 -7.14 4.24
CA GLY A 359 16.24 -6.13 4.47
C GLY A 359 17.71 -6.61 4.28
N GLN A 360 17.94 -7.76 3.64
CA GLN A 360 19.25 -8.39 3.46
C GLN A 360 19.93 -7.90 2.17
N LEU A 361 20.81 -6.90 2.27
CA LEU A 361 21.50 -6.32 1.11
C LEU A 361 22.64 -7.18 0.55
N ASP A 362 23.11 -8.17 1.30
CA ASP A 362 24.15 -9.10 0.89
C ASP A 362 23.63 -10.25 0.02
N ILE A 363 22.31 -10.42 -0.06
CA ILE A 363 21.63 -11.37 -0.95
C ILE A 363 21.00 -10.58 -2.11
N GLY A 364 21.39 -10.90 -3.34
CA GLY A 364 20.83 -10.26 -4.55
C GLY A 364 19.33 -10.51 -4.72
N SER A 365 18.61 -9.53 -5.28
CA SER A 365 17.15 -9.65 -5.46
C SER A 365 16.69 -10.59 -6.57
N LEU A 366 17.59 -10.98 -7.48
CA LEU A 366 17.25 -11.77 -8.64
C LEU A 366 18.33 -12.78 -9.01
N SER A 367 18.00 -13.72 -9.89
CA SER A 367 18.95 -14.61 -10.56
C SER A 367 18.60 -14.70 -12.05
N ASN A 368 19.50 -14.25 -12.93
CA ASN A 368 19.30 -14.31 -14.38
C ASN A 368 19.22 -15.76 -14.88
N PRO A 369 18.61 -16.01 -16.06
CA PRO A 369 18.64 -17.34 -16.67
C PRO A 369 20.05 -17.97 -16.64
N GLN A 370 20.11 -19.27 -16.37
CA GLN A 370 21.33 -20.09 -16.23
C GLN A 370 22.23 -19.78 -15.02
N SER A 371 22.03 -18.66 -14.34
CA SER A 371 22.75 -18.33 -13.11
C SER A 371 22.32 -19.24 -11.95
N ARG A 372 23.28 -19.63 -11.11
CA ARG A 372 23.03 -20.42 -9.88
C ARG A 372 23.18 -19.58 -8.61
N GLU A 373 23.36 -18.27 -8.77
CA GLU A 373 23.61 -17.34 -7.69
C GLU A 373 22.54 -16.25 -7.67
N TRP A 374 22.33 -15.65 -6.48
CA TRP A 374 21.56 -14.43 -6.31
C TRP A 374 22.42 -13.23 -6.71
N GLU A 375 22.10 -12.61 -7.83
CA GLU A 375 22.84 -11.52 -8.43
C GLU A 375 22.41 -10.16 -7.88
N CYS A 376 23.40 -9.37 -7.46
CA CYS A 376 23.20 -8.01 -7.00
C CYS A 376 23.13 -7.04 -8.19
N GLN A 377 22.04 -7.07 -8.96
CA GLN A 377 21.84 -6.18 -10.12
C GLN A 377 21.11 -4.87 -9.78
N TRP A 378 20.50 -4.78 -8.59
CA TRP A 378 19.69 -3.63 -8.18
C TRP A 378 20.16 -3.01 -6.87
N GLY A 379 19.64 -1.81 -6.59
CA GLY A 379 19.85 -1.10 -5.32
C GLY A 379 21.32 -0.96 -4.93
N ALA A 380 21.58 -0.92 -3.63
CA ALA A 380 22.91 -0.95 -3.02
C ALA A 380 23.36 -2.38 -2.69
N GLU A 381 22.70 -3.40 -3.25
CA GLU A 381 22.99 -4.81 -2.98
C GLU A 381 24.42 -5.17 -3.37
N GLY A 382 25.07 -6.02 -2.58
CA GLY A 382 26.42 -6.48 -2.90
C GLY A 382 27.00 -7.39 -1.82
N PRO A 383 28.01 -8.21 -2.15
CA PRO A 383 28.66 -9.08 -1.17
C PRO A 383 29.16 -8.29 0.04
N GLY A 384 28.73 -8.70 1.24
CA GLY A 384 29.11 -8.03 2.50
C GLY A 384 28.42 -6.68 2.76
N ALA A 385 27.43 -6.29 1.95
CA ALA A 385 26.61 -5.13 2.22
C ALA A 385 25.84 -5.34 3.53
N THR A 386 26.01 -4.42 4.48
CA THR A 386 25.35 -4.52 5.78
C THR A 386 23.88 -4.18 5.64
N ALA A 387 23.01 -5.04 6.16
CA ALA A 387 21.59 -4.77 6.26
C ALA A 387 21.32 -3.36 6.81
N SER A 388 20.42 -2.64 6.15
CA SER A 388 19.97 -1.34 6.64
C SER A 388 19.19 -1.58 7.94
N ALA A 389 19.58 -0.94 9.05
CA ALA A 389 18.81 -1.00 10.28
C ALA A 389 17.37 -0.58 9.94
N ALA A 390 16.43 -1.52 10.08
CA ALA A 390 15.07 -1.47 9.56
C ALA A 390 14.41 -0.09 9.69
N ALA A 391 14.55 0.71 8.63
CA ALA A 391 13.78 1.93 8.42
C ALA A 391 12.54 1.53 7.61
N TRP A 392 11.67 0.68 8.20
CA TRP A 392 10.37 0.44 7.61
C TRP A 392 9.60 1.75 7.64
N ASP A 393 9.67 2.48 6.52
CA ASP A 393 8.96 3.74 6.41
C ASP A 393 7.57 3.48 5.86
N MET A 394 6.62 3.28 6.79
CA MET A 394 5.19 3.30 6.48
C MET A 394 4.74 4.60 5.79
N ASN A 395 5.58 5.64 5.66
CA ASN A 395 5.22 6.84 4.92
C ASN A 395 5.26 6.60 3.40
N HIS A 396 5.99 5.56 2.98
CA HIS A 396 6.12 5.15 1.59
C HIS A 396 5.44 3.82 1.30
N GLY A 397 5.09 3.01 2.30
CA GLY A 397 4.38 1.74 2.07
C GLY A 397 5.28 0.52 1.89
N GLY A 398 6.51 0.55 2.43
CA GLY A 398 7.40 -0.61 2.50
C GLY A 398 8.67 -0.48 1.66
N TYR A 399 9.66 0.30 2.11
CA TYR A 399 10.99 0.30 1.49
C TYR A 399 12.10 0.32 2.53
N PHE A 400 13.02 -0.64 2.45
CA PHE A 400 14.24 -0.67 3.25
C PHE A 400 15.34 0.09 2.50
N HIS A 401 15.91 1.13 3.12
CA HIS A 401 16.86 1.98 2.41
C HIS A 401 18.00 1.18 1.77
N GLY A 402 18.12 1.25 0.44
CA GLY A 402 19.18 0.62 -0.34
C GLY A 402 18.80 -0.72 -0.96
N VAL A 403 17.64 -1.32 -0.68
CA VAL A 403 17.23 -2.57 -1.35
C VAL A 403 16.92 -2.30 -2.83
N GLY A 404 17.11 -3.32 -3.66
CA GLY A 404 16.93 -3.24 -5.11
C GLY A 404 15.49 -3.33 -5.60
N ASP A 405 14.55 -3.68 -4.72
CA ASP A 405 13.14 -3.80 -5.03
C ASP A 405 12.30 -3.09 -3.95
N ALA A 406 11.34 -2.25 -4.33
CA ALA A 406 10.54 -1.45 -3.42
C ALA A 406 9.02 -1.66 -3.57
N HIS A 407 8.32 -1.58 -2.43
CA HIS A 407 6.88 -1.44 -2.34
C HIS A 407 6.51 -0.02 -1.94
N VAL A 408 5.69 0.64 -2.75
CA VAL A 408 5.35 2.03 -2.54
C VAL A 408 3.85 2.32 -2.66
N TYR A 409 3.21 2.52 -1.52
CA TYR A 409 1.80 2.87 -1.40
C TYR A 409 1.69 4.25 -0.75
N PRO A 410 1.78 5.31 -1.56
CA PRO A 410 1.82 6.67 -1.06
C PRO A 410 0.47 7.09 -0.47
N ALA A 411 0.51 7.93 0.56
CA ALA A 411 -0.68 8.60 1.04
C ALA A 411 -1.28 9.53 -0.02
N ALA A 412 -2.60 9.71 -0.01
CA ALA A 412 -3.29 10.72 -0.80
C ALA A 412 -3.80 11.84 0.13
N PRO A 413 -3.42 13.12 -0.11
CA PRO A 413 -2.46 13.60 -1.11
C PRO A 413 -1.02 13.22 -0.74
N HIS A 414 -0.15 13.11 -1.74
CA HIS A 414 1.26 12.78 -1.49
C HIS A 414 1.93 13.93 -0.72
N PRO A 415 2.47 13.68 0.47
CA PRO A 415 3.22 14.70 1.19
C PRO A 415 4.57 14.98 0.48
N PRO A 416 5.19 16.15 0.72
CA PRO A 416 6.42 16.55 0.02
C PRO A 416 7.55 15.51 0.05
N PHE A 417 7.72 14.81 1.17
CA PHE A 417 8.77 13.80 1.31
C PHE A 417 8.50 12.56 0.41
N THR A 418 7.24 12.19 0.15
CA THR A 418 6.87 11.09 -0.76
C THR A 418 7.20 11.46 -2.20
N LEU A 419 6.93 12.72 -2.58
CA LEU A 419 7.29 13.25 -3.88
C LEU A 419 8.80 13.23 -4.07
N GLU A 420 9.56 13.65 -3.06
CA GLU A 420 11.03 13.59 -3.10
C GLU A 420 11.54 12.15 -3.20
N PHE A 421 11.05 11.25 -2.35
CA PHE A 421 11.43 9.85 -2.32
C PHE A 421 11.30 9.17 -3.70
N LEU A 422 10.12 9.23 -4.32
CA LEU A 422 9.90 8.59 -5.64
C LEU A 422 10.81 9.17 -6.73
N ARG A 423 11.08 10.48 -6.67
CA ARG A 423 11.93 11.16 -7.64
C ARG A 423 13.43 10.91 -7.43
N THR A 424 13.82 10.45 -6.24
CA THR A 424 15.22 10.17 -5.89
C THR A 424 15.49 8.71 -5.58
N LEU A 425 14.50 7.83 -5.69
CA LEU A 425 14.65 6.40 -5.48
C LEU A 425 15.74 5.85 -6.41
N GLY A 426 16.73 5.19 -5.82
CA GLY A 426 17.87 4.64 -6.54
C GLY A 426 18.91 5.66 -7.04
N ARG A 427 18.84 6.94 -6.63
CA ARG A 427 19.74 8.02 -7.11
C ARG A 427 21.22 7.65 -7.00
N ASP A 428 21.62 7.11 -5.86
CA ASP A 428 23.02 6.81 -5.54
C ASP A 428 23.35 5.31 -5.62
N THR A 429 22.50 4.54 -6.32
CA THR A 429 22.61 3.08 -6.39
C THR A 429 22.47 2.56 -7.83
N LYS A 430 22.53 1.23 -8.00
CA LYS A 430 21.99 0.58 -9.21
C LYS A 430 20.48 0.85 -9.31
N PRO A 431 19.86 0.68 -10.49
CA PRO A 431 18.42 0.82 -10.64
C PRO A 431 17.62 0.04 -9.59
N VAL A 432 16.39 0.48 -9.34
CA VAL A 432 15.44 -0.13 -8.42
C VAL A 432 14.21 -0.57 -9.21
N PHE A 433 13.72 -1.77 -8.92
CA PHE A 433 12.43 -2.24 -9.40
C PHE A 433 11.34 -1.86 -8.40
N LEU A 434 10.26 -1.22 -8.85
CA LEU A 434 9.08 -0.96 -8.02
C LEU A 434 8.11 -2.13 -8.18
N SER A 435 8.33 -3.24 -7.45
CA SER A 435 7.49 -4.43 -7.62
C SER A 435 6.07 -4.27 -7.13
N GLU A 436 5.76 -3.18 -6.40
CA GLU A 436 4.40 -2.66 -6.20
C GLU A 436 4.37 -1.14 -6.05
N TYR A 437 3.44 -0.52 -6.77
CA TYR A 437 3.06 0.88 -6.60
C TYR A 437 1.55 1.05 -6.82
N GLY A 438 0.84 1.60 -5.84
CA GLY A 438 -0.61 1.72 -5.92
C GLY A 438 -1.18 2.91 -5.17
N ILE A 439 -2.26 3.44 -5.73
CA ILE A 439 -3.17 4.38 -5.08
C ILE A 439 -4.60 3.87 -5.33
N GLY A 440 -5.47 3.99 -4.33
CA GLY A 440 -6.84 3.52 -4.39
C GLY A 440 -7.83 4.59 -4.84
N SER A 441 -9.10 4.23 -4.81
CA SER A 441 -10.28 5.10 -4.86
C SER A 441 -11.31 4.57 -3.89
N ASP A 442 -12.38 5.30 -3.64
CA ASP A 442 -13.57 4.70 -3.04
C ASP A 442 -14.28 3.80 -4.05
N SER A 443 -14.60 2.57 -3.63
CA SER A 443 -15.31 1.60 -4.47
C SER A 443 -16.78 1.96 -4.58
N ASN A 444 -17.37 1.82 -5.78
CA ASN A 444 -18.78 2.11 -5.99
C ASN A 444 -19.67 0.95 -5.51
N VAL A 445 -19.81 0.81 -4.18
CA VAL A 445 -20.52 -0.31 -3.54
C VAL A 445 -21.97 -0.47 -3.98
N PHE A 446 -22.64 0.61 -4.40
CA PHE A 446 -23.99 0.53 -4.95
C PHE A 446 -23.97 -0.20 -6.29
N ARG A 447 -23.08 0.19 -7.20
CA ARG A 447 -22.92 -0.45 -8.50
C ARG A 447 -22.53 -1.91 -8.37
N GLU A 448 -21.58 -2.21 -7.48
CA GLU A 448 -21.16 -3.59 -7.20
C GLU A 448 -22.34 -4.45 -6.73
N LEU A 449 -23.14 -3.94 -5.79
CA LEU A 449 -24.34 -4.62 -5.29
C LEU A 449 -25.39 -4.83 -6.39
N ARG A 450 -25.62 -3.84 -7.27
CA ARG A 450 -26.58 -3.97 -8.39
C ARG A 450 -26.18 -5.07 -9.37
N HIS A 451 -24.88 -5.28 -9.60
CA HIS A 451 -24.43 -6.38 -10.46
C HIS A 451 -24.74 -7.75 -9.87
N TYR A 452 -24.61 -7.93 -8.54
CA TYR A 452 -25.07 -9.17 -7.88
C TYR A 452 -26.58 -9.40 -8.08
N GLU A 453 -27.39 -8.36 -7.89
CA GLU A 453 -28.84 -8.42 -8.07
C GLU A 453 -29.22 -8.71 -9.53
N GLN A 454 -28.58 -8.02 -10.49
CA GLN A 454 -28.80 -8.20 -11.92
C GLN A 454 -28.43 -9.62 -12.38
N ALA A 455 -27.36 -10.18 -11.83
CA ALA A 455 -26.92 -11.54 -12.14
C ALA A 455 -27.80 -12.62 -11.46
N GLY A 456 -28.80 -12.24 -10.66
CA GLY A 456 -29.65 -13.19 -9.92
C GLY A 456 -28.87 -14.00 -8.88
N MET A 457 -27.74 -13.48 -8.41
CA MET A 457 -26.86 -14.19 -7.48
C MET A 457 -27.48 -14.26 -6.08
N ARG A 458 -27.10 -15.30 -5.34
CA ARG A 458 -27.52 -15.46 -3.94
C ARG A 458 -27.13 -14.23 -3.11
N SER A 459 -28.08 -13.71 -2.34
CA SER A 459 -27.88 -12.52 -1.52
C SER A 459 -27.03 -12.73 -0.27
N ASP A 460 -26.79 -13.99 0.12
CA ASP A 460 -26.01 -14.41 1.28
C ASP A 460 -24.54 -14.70 0.95
N LEU A 461 -24.11 -14.47 -0.30
CA LEU A 461 -22.69 -14.49 -0.64
C LEU A 461 -21.95 -13.42 0.17
N VAL A 462 -20.79 -13.78 0.72
CA VAL A 462 -20.02 -12.94 1.66
C VAL A 462 -19.81 -11.53 1.11
N TRP A 463 -19.42 -11.39 -0.15
CA TRP A 463 -19.17 -10.09 -0.76
C TRP A 463 -20.45 -9.30 -1.06
N ALA A 464 -21.55 -9.97 -1.41
CA ALA A 464 -22.85 -9.31 -1.57
C ALA A 464 -23.36 -8.73 -0.24
N VAL A 465 -23.19 -9.47 0.86
CA VAL A 465 -23.52 -9.02 2.22
C VAL A 465 -22.64 -7.83 2.62
N THR A 466 -21.34 -7.91 2.37
CA THR A 466 -20.39 -6.83 2.65
C THR A 466 -20.76 -5.55 1.90
N TYR A 467 -20.97 -5.62 0.58
CA TYR A 467 -21.35 -4.44 -0.21
C TYR A 467 -22.68 -3.84 0.24
N ARG A 468 -23.68 -4.67 0.57
CA ARG A 468 -24.96 -4.20 1.12
C ARG A 468 -24.77 -3.44 2.43
N GLY A 469 -24.02 -4.01 3.38
CA GLY A 469 -23.77 -3.37 4.67
C GLY A 469 -23.02 -2.04 4.54
N ILE A 470 -22.05 -1.96 3.64
CA ILE A 470 -21.33 -0.71 3.36
C ILE A 470 -22.27 0.32 2.71
N ALA A 471 -23.07 -0.07 1.71
CA ALA A 471 -24.00 0.81 1.01
C ALA A 471 -25.07 1.41 1.96
N GLU A 472 -25.66 0.58 2.83
CA GLU A 472 -26.64 1.00 3.83
C GLU A 472 -26.01 2.00 4.82
N ARG A 473 -24.82 1.68 5.31
CA ARG A 473 -24.11 2.56 6.26
C ARG A 473 -23.66 3.87 5.62
N PHE A 474 -23.16 3.81 4.38
CA PHE A 474 -22.78 4.99 3.63
C PHE A 474 -23.97 5.93 3.45
N THR A 475 -25.13 5.38 3.08
CA THR A 475 -26.39 6.14 2.98
C THR A 475 -26.78 6.76 4.33
N ALA A 476 -26.69 6.01 5.42
CA ALA A 476 -27.00 6.51 6.76
C ALA A 476 -26.06 7.65 7.20
N ASN A 477 -24.75 7.49 6.97
CA ASN A 477 -23.76 8.52 7.27
C ASN A 477 -23.91 9.75 6.40
N TRP A 478 -24.21 9.57 5.10
CA TRP A 478 -24.49 10.66 4.16
C TRP A 478 -25.63 11.54 4.66
N LYS A 479 -26.72 10.91 5.09
CA LYS A 479 -27.88 11.58 5.67
C LYS A 479 -27.56 12.23 7.02
N ARG A 480 -26.88 11.51 7.92
CA ARG A 480 -26.47 12.01 9.25
C ARG A 480 -25.58 13.24 9.14
N PHE A 481 -24.68 13.26 8.15
CA PHE A 481 -23.83 14.42 7.88
C PHE A 481 -24.52 15.49 7.02
N GLY A 482 -25.79 15.29 6.63
CA GLY A 482 -26.60 16.25 5.88
C GLY A 482 -26.05 16.57 4.48
N MET A 483 -25.55 15.55 3.77
CA MET A 483 -24.85 15.71 2.48
C MET A 483 -25.77 15.66 1.25
N ASP A 484 -27.09 15.56 1.42
CA ASP A 484 -28.08 15.43 0.34
C ASP A 484 -28.09 16.61 -0.68
N GLY A 485 -27.46 17.74 -0.35
CA GLY A 485 -27.30 18.90 -1.25
C GLY A 485 -25.95 19.01 -1.94
N VAL A 486 -25.04 18.05 -1.75
CA VAL A 486 -23.69 18.07 -2.34
C VAL A 486 -23.69 17.47 -3.75
N TYR A 487 -24.38 16.34 -3.92
CA TYR A 487 -24.55 15.63 -5.19
C TYR A 487 -26.02 15.32 -5.43
N ALA A 488 -26.37 14.97 -6.67
CA ALA A 488 -27.71 14.48 -6.99
C ALA A 488 -28.01 13.15 -6.28
N PHE A 489 -27.02 12.25 -6.24
CA PHE A 489 -27.06 11.01 -5.47
C PHE A 489 -25.75 10.76 -4.72
N PRO A 490 -25.76 10.07 -3.57
CA PRO A 490 -24.54 9.72 -2.84
C PRO A 490 -23.53 8.92 -3.69
N GLU A 491 -24.02 8.11 -4.63
CA GLU A 491 -23.19 7.32 -5.56
C GLU A 491 -22.30 8.20 -6.47
N ASP A 492 -22.72 9.43 -6.78
CA ASP A 492 -21.95 10.32 -7.65
C ASP A 492 -20.61 10.73 -7.02
N MET A 493 -20.53 10.77 -5.68
CA MET A 493 -19.28 10.97 -4.94
C MET A 493 -18.29 9.83 -5.23
N LEU A 494 -18.74 8.57 -5.17
CA LEU A 494 -17.91 7.40 -5.43
C LEU A 494 -17.40 7.39 -6.89
N ARG A 495 -18.25 7.79 -7.84
CA ARG A 495 -17.84 7.94 -9.25
C ARG A 495 -16.83 9.07 -9.45
N GLU A 496 -16.93 10.16 -8.70
CA GLU A 496 -15.95 11.24 -8.73
C GLU A 496 -14.61 10.82 -8.09
N SER A 497 -14.63 10.06 -6.99
CA SER A 497 -13.43 9.45 -6.41
C SER A 497 -12.68 8.58 -7.43
N GLN A 498 -13.40 7.74 -8.19
CA GLN A 498 -12.79 6.93 -9.25
C GLN A 498 -12.15 7.77 -10.38
N ARG A 499 -12.68 8.96 -10.69
CA ARG A 499 -12.05 9.90 -11.63
C ARG A 499 -10.82 10.56 -11.02
N LEU A 500 -10.88 10.93 -9.74
CA LEU A 500 -9.75 11.54 -9.02
C LEU A 500 -8.57 10.57 -8.93
N HIS A 501 -8.85 9.29 -8.73
CA HIS A 501 -7.87 8.22 -8.76
C HIS A 501 -7.09 8.16 -10.08
N CYS A 502 -7.74 8.37 -11.22
CA CYS A 502 -7.05 8.45 -12.51
C CYS A 502 -6.05 9.61 -12.57
N ARG A 503 -6.41 10.78 -12.00
CA ARG A 503 -5.51 11.93 -11.90
C ARG A 503 -4.34 11.66 -10.96
N GLN A 504 -4.58 11.03 -9.81
CA GLN A 504 -3.53 10.66 -8.87
C GLN A 504 -2.53 9.68 -9.49
N ARG A 505 -2.99 8.75 -10.33
CA ARG A 505 -2.10 7.86 -11.10
C ARG A 505 -1.22 8.61 -12.09
N LEU A 506 -1.73 9.64 -12.77
CA LEU A 506 -0.92 10.47 -13.65
C LEU A 506 0.22 11.15 -12.90
N LEU A 507 0.00 11.62 -11.67
CA LEU A 507 1.08 12.10 -10.80
C LEU A 507 2.08 10.98 -10.49
N GLY A 508 1.61 9.77 -10.19
CA GLY A 508 2.46 8.59 -10.01
C GLY A 508 3.35 8.31 -11.23
N PHE A 509 2.76 8.35 -12.42
CA PHE A 509 3.50 8.25 -13.68
C PHE A 509 4.53 9.38 -13.81
N ASP A 510 4.17 10.64 -13.57
CA ASP A 510 5.13 11.76 -13.62
C ASP A 510 6.32 11.52 -12.68
N LEU A 511 6.05 11.10 -11.44
CA LEU A 511 7.09 10.84 -10.42
C LEU A 511 8.02 9.70 -10.85
N ILE A 512 7.45 8.55 -11.21
CA ILE A 512 8.21 7.34 -11.56
C ILE A 512 8.97 7.53 -12.87
N ARG A 513 8.31 8.07 -13.90
CA ARG A 513 8.86 8.20 -15.25
C ARG A 513 9.85 9.35 -15.39
N SER A 514 9.84 10.31 -14.47
CA SER A 514 10.88 11.33 -14.38
C SER A 514 12.18 10.84 -13.74
N ASN A 515 12.18 9.65 -13.13
CA ASN A 515 13.33 9.08 -12.45
C ASN A 515 14.03 8.04 -13.35
N PRO A 516 15.27 8.28 -13.80
CA PRO A 516 15.97 7.36 -14.69
C PRO A 516 16.45 6.08 -14.00
N LYS A 517 16.37 6.00 -12.66
CA LYS A 517 16.83 4.86 -11.85
C LYS A 517 15.73 3.86 -11.50
N ILE A 518 14.51 4.07 -11.97
CA ILE A 518 13.45 3.07 -11.86
C ILE A 518 13.41 2.29 -13.17
N CYS A 519 13.64 0.98 -13.12
CA CYS A 519 13.73 0.12 -14.32
C CYS A 519 12.37 -0.43 -14.78
N GLY A 520 11.33 -0.24 -13.98
CA GLY A 520 9.98 -0.69 -14.23
C GLY A 520 9.15 -0.62 -12.97
N PHE A 521 7.83 -0.74 -13.11
CA PHE A 521 6.97 -0.89 -11.95
C PHE A 521 5.75 -1.76 -12.21
N ASN A 522 5.27 -2.38 -11.14
CA ASN A 522 4.02 -3.09 -11.10
C ASN A 522 2.95 -2.22 -10.45
N LEU A 523 1.94 -1.86 -11.22
CA LEU A 523 0.81 -1.09 -10.76
C LEU A 523 -0.15 -1.96 -9.94
N THR A 524 -0.42 -1.53 -8.71
CA THR A 524 -1.39 -2.15 -7.80
C THR A 524 -2.74 -1.44 -7.97
N GLY A 525 -3.81 -2.12 -8.37
CA GLY A 525 -3.96 -3.50 -8.84
C GLY A 525 -4.78 -3.59 -10.13
N MET A 526 -4.98 -4.80 -10.66
CA MET A 526 -5.76 -5.03 -11.87
C MET A 526 -7.24 -4.76 -11.70
N LEU A 527 -7.84 -5.40 -10.71
CA LEU A 527 -9.26 -5.32 -10.38
C LEU A 527 -9.43 -4.74 -8.98
N ASP A 528 -10.56 -4.07 -8.74
CA ASP A 528 -10.97 -3.73 -7.38
C ASP A 528 -11.22 -5.02 -6.61
N HIS A 529 -10.43 -5.25 -5.57
CA HIS A 529 -10.72 -6.31 -4.62
C HIS A 529 -11.96 -5.94 -3.80
N PRO A 530 -12.71 -6.91 -3.25
CA PRO A 530 -13.90 -6.61 -2.46
C PRO A 530 -13.67 -5.71 -1.24
N SER A 531 -12.43 -5.62 -0.77
CA SER A 531 -11.98 -4.78 0.35
C SER A 531 -11.06 -3.64 -0.09
N GLY A 532 -11.07 -3.26 -1.37
CA GLY A 532 -10.15 -2.29 -1.95
C GLY A 532 -10.71 -1.55 -3.17
N GLY A 533 -10.04 -0.47 -3.55
CA GLY A 533 -10.43 0.41 -4.66
C GLY A 533 -9.26 0.79 -5.57
N GLU A 534 -8.20 -0.01 -5.55
CA GLU A 534 -6.95 0.15 -6.29
C GLU A 534 -6.98 -0.44 -7.70
N GLY A 535 -8.07 -1.08 -8.13
CA GLY A 535 -8.18 -1.64 -9.47
C GLY A 535 -8.08 -0.59 -10.59
N VAL A 536 -7.51 -0.98 -11.73
CA VAL A 536 -7.72 -0.29 -13.02
C VAL A 536 -9.19 -0.40 -13.43
N TRP A 537 -9.77 -1.59 -13.25
CA TRP A 537 -11.18 -1.85 -13.45
C TRP A 537 -11.87 -2.34 -12.18
N THR A 538 -13.19 -2.26 -12.14
CA THR A 538 -14.01 -2.69 -11.01
C THR A 538 -13.98 -4.21 -10.83
N PHE A 539 -14.56 -4.70 -9.74
CA PHE A 539 -14.65 -6.14 -9.45
C PHE A 539 -15.37 -6.93 -10.56
N TRP A 540 -16.30 -6.28 -11.28
CA TRP A 540 -17.01 -6.81 -12.46
C TRP A 540 -16.33 -6.48 -13.81
N ARG A 541 -15.06 -6.07 -13.80
CA ARG A 541 -14.23 -5.80 -14.99
C ARG A 541 -14.75 -4.66 -15.87
N GLU A 542 -15.31 -3.63 -15.24
CA GLU A 542 -15.63 -2.37 -15.92
C GLU A 542 -14.48 -1.39 -15.75
N LEU A 543 -13.99 -0.81 -16.84
CA LEU A 543 -12.95 0.23 -16.76
C LEU A 543 -13.45 1.40 -15.90
N LYS A 544 -12.62 1.84 -14.95
CA LYS A 544 -12.96 3.02 -14.16
C LYS A 544 -13.03 4.27 -15.05
N PRO A 545 -13.89 5.24 -14.71
CA PRO A 545 -14.03 6.46 -15.50
C PRO A 545 -12.70 7.21 -15.69
N GLY A 546 -12.23 7.32 -16.94
CA GLY A 546 -10.99 8.03 -17.31
C GLY A 546 -9.71 7.20 -17.22
N ILE A 547 -9.77 5.92 -16.80
CA ILE A 547 -8.56 5.13 -16.57
C ILE A 547 -7.83 4.75 -17.85
N ALA A 548 -8.56 4.49 -18.95
CA ALA A 548 -7.96 4.15 -20.22
C ALA A 548 -7.09 5.30 -20.76
N ASP A 549 -7.58 6.54 -20.66
CA ASP A 549 -6.83 7.73 -21.05
C ASP A 549 -5.59 7.92 -20.16
N ALA A 550 -5.74 7.72 -18.84
CA ALA A 550 -4.62 7.83 -17.90
C ALA A 550 -3.52 6.79 -18.15
N LEU A 551 -3.90 5.55 -18.47
CA LEU A 551 -2.93 4.49 -18.80
C LEU A 551 -2.29 4.70 -20.17
N SER A 552 -3.06 5.12 -21.18
CA SER A 552 -2.51 5.45 -22.49
C SER A 552 -1.48 6.59 -22.40
N ASP A 553 -1.74 7.60 -21.56
CA ASP A 553 -0.80 8.69 -21.31
C ASP A 553 0.43 8.21 -20.52
N GLY A 554 0.20 7.54 -19.39
CA GLY A 554 1.25 7.11 -18.46
C GLY A 554 2.23 6.10 -19.04
N TRP A 555 1.73 5.17 -19.87
CA TRP A 555 2.53 4.12 -20.52
C TRP A 555 3.17 4.53 -21.84
N ALA A 556 3.02 5.79 -22.27
CA ALA A 556 3.68 6.25 -23.47
C ALA A 556 5.21 6.15 -23.34
N ALA A 557 5.85 5.52 -24.34
CA ALA A 557 7.29 5.32 -24.38
C ALA A 557 8.08 6.65 -24.44
N LEU A 558 7.47 7.70 -25.02
CA LEU A 558 7.97 9.07 -25.03
C LEU A 558 6.94 9.97 -24.34
N ARG A 559 7.31 10.59 -23.21
CA ARG A 559 6.34 11.31 -22.35
C ARG A 559 6.95 12.49 -21.59
N TRP A 560 6.24 13.61 -21.52
CA TRP A 560 6.60 14.75 -20.67
C TRP A 560 6.08 14.59 -19.25
N CYS A 561 7.00 14.55 -18.29
CA CYS A 561 6.70 14.61 -16.85
C CYS A 561 6.87 16.05 -16.36
N LEU A 562 5.78 16.66 -15.89
CA LEU A 562 5.74 18.08 -15.51
C LEU A 562 5.45 18.25 -14.01
N PHE A 563 6.07 19.25 -13.39
CA PHE A 563 5.82 19.59 -11.99
C PHE A 563 5.71 21.10 -11.80
N VAL A 564 4.79 21.49 -10.92
CA VAL A 564 4.58 22.87 -10.49
C VAL A 564 4.49 22.91 -8.97
N ASP A 565 5.29 23.77 -8.33
CA ASP A 565 5.27 23.95 -6.87
C ASP A 565 5.26 25.45 -6.49
N PRO A 566 4.22 25.94 -5.78
CA PRO A 566 3.00 25.21 -5.37
C PRO A 566 1.98 25.06 -6.53
N LEU A 567 1.14 24.03 -6.48
CA LEU A 567 -0.01 23.85 -7.39
C LEU A 567 -1.13 24.90 -7.17
N HIS A 568 -1.23 25.45 -5.96
CA HIS A 568 -2.10 26.60 -5.69
C HIS A 568 -1.32 27.68 -4.94
N GLY A 569 -0.95 28.72 -5.68
CA GLY A 569 -0.14 29.83 -5.17
C GLY A 569 -0.83 31.19 -5.27
N TYR A 570 -0.12 32.24 -4.86
CA TYR A 570 -0.55 33.62 -5.09
C TYR A 570 0.10 34.19 -6.35
N SER A 571 -0.66 34.98 -7.10
CA SER A 571 -0.13 35.80 -8.18
C SER A 571 0.94 36.78 -7.63
N GLY A 572 1.96 37.03 -8.45
CA GLY A 572 3.12 37.83 -8.09
C GLY A 572 4.14 37.11 -7.20
N ARG A 573 3.88 35.87 -6.77
CA ARG A 573 4.88 35.04 -6.08
C ARG A 573 5.61 34.13 -7.07
N LYS A 574 6.76 33.59 -6.63
CA LYS A 574 7.54 32.65 -7.43
C LYS A 574 6.90 31.26 -7.36
N VAL A 575 6.80 30.62 -8.51
CA VAL A 575 6.38 29.23 -8.69
C VAL A 575 7.55 28.46 -9.31
N LYS A 576 7.86 27.27 -8.82
CA LYS A 576 8.85 26.38 -9.42
C LYS A 576 8.18 25.60 -10.56
N LEU A 577 8.75 25.69 -11.76
CA LEU A 577 8.35 24.90 -12.93
C LEU A 577 9.47 23.91 -13.25
N GLU A 578 9.09 22.66 -13.49
CA GLU A 578 10.04 21.60 -13.80
C GLU A 578 9.49 20.66 -14.88
N ALA A 579 10.32 20.34 -15.87
CA ALA A 579 9.97 19.47 -16.99
C ALA A 579 11.08 18.44 -17.22
N VAL A 580 10.69 17.17 -17.30
CA VAL A 580 11.55 16.03 -17.58
C VAL A 580 10.94 15.25 -18.75
N LEU A 581 11.75 14.85 -19.71
CA LEU A 581 11.32 14.01 -20.83
C LEU A 581 11.69 12.55 -20.52
N ALA A 582 10.67 11.70 -20.33
CA ALA A 582 10.85 10.25 -20.28
C ALA A 582 11.00 9.73 -21.71
N ASN A 583 12.09 9.01 -21.97
CA ASN A 583 12.48 8.48 -23.26
C ASN A 583 12.89 7.01 -23.11
N GLU A 584 11.96 6.08 -23.33
CA GLU A 584 12.25 4.64 -23.44
C GLU A 584 12.97 4.33 -24.76
N ASP A 585 14.10 4.98 -25.00
CA ASP A 585 14.92 4.83 -26.21
C ASP A 585 14.17 5.12 -27.54
N VAL A 586 13.08 5.89 -27.48
CA VAL A 586 12.30 6.30 -28.67
C VAL A 586 13.08 7.31 -29.51
N LEU A 587 13.69 8.30 -28.85
CA LEU A 587 14.54 9.29 -29.50
C LEU A 587 15.99 8.82 -29.50
N ALA A 588 16.61 8.87 -30.68
CA ALA A 588 18.04 8.65 -30.85
C ALA A 588 18.88 9.78 -30.19
N PRO A 589 20.18 9.55 -29.93
CA PRO A 589 21.08 10.59 -29.47
C PRO A 589 21.08 11.83 -30.39
N GLY A 590 20.88 13.01 -29.81
CA GLY A 590 20.71 14.24 -30.57
C GLY A 590 20.10 15.40 -29.78
N ASP A 591 19.96 16.54 -30.45
CA ASP A 591 19.41 17.76 -29.91
C ASP A 591 18.01 18.03 -30.50
N TYR A 592 17.02 18.19 -29.63
CA TYR A 592 15.62 18.39 -30.03
C TYR A 592 15.09 19.72 -29.46
N PRO A 593 14.65 20.68 -30.31
CA PRO A 593 14.09 21.94 -29.84
C PRO A 593 12.77 21.73 -29.09
N VAL A 594 12.60 22.47 -28.00
CA VAL A 594 11.46 22.41 -27.08
C VAL A 594 10.91 23.81 -26.82
N THR A 595 9.59 23.96 -26.90
CA THR A 595 8.88 25.14 -26.39
C THR A 595 8.11 24.78 -25.12
N LEU A 596 8.37 25.49 -24.02
CA LEU A 596 7.63 25.42 -22.77
C LEU A 596 6.84 26.71 -22.55
N ARG A 597 5.59 26.60 -22.08
CA ARG A 597 4.69 27.73 -21.85
C ARG A 597 3.91 27.58 -20.57
N VAL A 598 3.61 28.71 -19.93
CA VAL A 598 2.50 28.82 -18.97
C VAL A 598 1.41 29.65 -19.62
N HIS A 599 0.23 29.07 -19.79
CA HIS A 599 -0.97 29.74 -20.28
C HIS A 599 -1.92 30.00 -19.12
N GLY A 600 -2.50 31.20 -19.03
CA GLY A 600 -3.45 31.59 -17.99
C GLY A 600 -4.64 32.36 -18.56
N PRO A 601 -5.48 32.98 -17.72
CA PRO A 601 -6.71 33.64 -18.16
C PRO A 601 -6.48 34.82 -19.13
N ALA A 602 -5.30 35.43 -19.11
CA ALA A 602 -4.91 36.54 -19.99
C ALA A 602 -4.03 36.09 -21.19
N GLY A 603 -3.93 34.78 -21.47
CA GLY A 603 -3.08 34.23 -22.52
C GLY A 603 -1.76 33.66 -22.00
N VAL A 604 -0.68 33.75 -22.79
CA VAL A 604 0.64 33.24 -22.41
C VAL A 604 1.26 34.13 -21.33
N ALA A 605 1.38 33.58 -20.11
CA ALA A 605 1.95 34.26 -18.95
C ALA A 605 3.48 34.09 -18.86
N TRP A 606 4.02 33.04 -19.49
CA TRP A 606 5.45 32.78 -19.57
C TRP A 606 5.75 31.83 -20.73
N GLU A 607 6.89 32.02 -21.40
CA GLU A 607 7.38 31.13 -22.46
C GLU A 607 8.91 30.97 -22.33
N LYS A 608 9.40 29.77 -22.65
CA LYS A 608 10.82 29.50 -22.83
C LYS A 608 11.03 28.51 -23.98
N LYS A 609 11.91 28.89 -24.91
CA LYS A 609 12.46 27.99 -25.92
C LYS A 609 13.79 27.45 -25.43
N THR A 610 14.01 26.15 -25.58
CA THR A 610 15.24 25.47 -25.18
C THR A 610 15.43 24.20 -26.02
N THR A 611 16.38 23.37 -25.65
CA THR A 611 16.70 22.13 -26.36
C THR A 611 16.82 21.02 -25.33
N VAL A 612 16.20 19.87 -25.58
CA VAL A 612 16.51 18.63 -24.86
C VAL A 612 17.60 17.88 -25.62
N ARG A 613 18.64 17.45 -24.91
CA ARG A 613 19.75 16.70 -25.47
C ARG A 613 19.67 15.25 -25.01
N ILE A 614 19.44 14.34 -25.95
CA ILE A 614 19.57 12.90 -25.72
C ILE A 614 21.05 12.54 -25.87
N PRO A 615 21.71 12.04 -24.82
CA PRO A 615 23.14 11.74 -24.87
C PRO A 615 23.42 10.51 -25.75
N GLN A 616 24.68 10.37 -26.19
CA GLN A 616 25.15 9.11 -26.76
C GLN A 616 25.04 8.01 -25.70
N ALA A 617 24.77 6.78 -26.14
CA ALA A 617 24.83 5.61 -25.28
C ALA A 617 26.21 5.52 -24.61
N GLY A 618 26.21 5.20 -23.31
CA GLY A 618 27.46 4.95 -22.57
C GLY A 618 28.16 3.66 -23.03
N PRO A 619 29.28 3.31 -22.39
CA PRO A 619 29.96 2.02 -22.62
C PRO A 619 29.03 0.81 -22.43
N ASP A 620 28.00 0.98 -21.60
CA ASP A 620 26.99 0.00 -21.25
C ASP A 620 25.84 -0.11 -22.29
N GLY A 621 25.87 0.68 -23.37
CA GLY A 621 24.98 0.55 -24.54
C GLY A 621 23.66 1.34 -24.49
N ASP A 622 23.22 1.80 -23.32
CA ASP A 622 21.89 2.40 -23.14
C ASP A 622 21.90 3.93 -22.90
N THR A 623 20.82 4.62 -23.30
CA THR A 623 20.61 6.04 -22.96
C THR A 623 19.87 6.21 -21.61
N PRO A 624 19.79 7.39 -20.99
CA PRO A 624 18.96 7.59 -19.81
C PRO A 624 17.46 7.48 -20.15
N LEU A 625 16.70 6.73 -19.34
CA LEU A 625 15.24 6.62 -19.48
C LEU A 625 14.49 7.94 -19.23
N ALA A 626 15.13 8.91 -18.57
CA ALA A 626 14.57 10.22 -18.29
C ALA A 626 15.64 11.30 -18.39
N VAL A 627 15.30 12.41 -19.06
CA VAL A 627 16.20 13.54 -19.32
C VAL A 627 15.61 14.84 -18.76
N PRO A 628 16.24 15.46 -17.74
CA PRO A 628 15.80 16.76 -17.24
C PRO A 628 15.95 17.86 -18.31
N VAL A 629 14.92 18.68 -18.50
CA VAL A 629 14.89 19.75 -19.52
C VAL A 629 14.81 21.13 -18.90
N LEU A 630 14.01 21.28 -17.84
CA LEU A 630 13.83 22.54 -17.15
C LEU A 630 13.66 22.32 -15.65
N CYS A 631 14.30 23.16 -14.83
CA CYS A 631 13.95 23.35 -13.42
C CYS A 631 14.24 24.80 -13.05
N GLN A 632 13.19 25.62 -12.91
CA GLN A 632 13.34 27.07 -12.73
C GLN A 632 12.22 27.66 -11.87
N ARG A 633 12.56 28.64 -11.02
CA ARG A 633 11.57 29.48 -10.32
C ARG A 633 11.21 30.70 -11.15
N VAL A 634 9.92 30.89 -11.39
CA VAL A 634 9.38 31.95 -12.25
C VAL A 634 8.35 32.77 -11.46
N LYS A 635 8.40 34.10 -11.57
CA LYS A 635 7.37 34.98 -10.99
C LYS A 635 6.25 35.16 -12.03
N LEU A 636 5.04 34.72 -11.70
CA LEU A 636 3.87 34.84 -12.57
C LEU A 636 2.93 35.90 -12.00
N SER A 637 2.64 36.97 -12.75
CA SER A 637 1.89 38.15 -12.27
C SER A 637 0.52 38.34 -12.95
N GLY A 638 -0.09 37.26 -13.43
CA GLY A 638 -1.39 37.31 -14.12
C GLY A 638 -2.59 37.34 -13.16
N PRO A 639 -3.83 37.46 -13.69
CA PRO A 639 -5.05 37.45 -12.88
C PRO A 639 -5.24 36.12 -12.13
N ALA A 640 -6.02 36.15 -11.05
CA ALA A 640 -6.43 34.93 -10.36
C ALA A 640 -7.18 33.99 -11.32
N GLY A 641 -6.92 32.69 -11.24
CA GLY A 641 -7.55 31.71 -12.09
C GLY A 641 -6.74 30.45 -12.29
N ARG A 642 -7.15 29.68 -13.30
CA ARG A 642 -6.51 28.44 -13.72
C ARG A 642 -5.39 28.73 -14.72
N TYR A 643 -4.27 28.06 -14.55
CA TYR A 643 -3.11 28.11 -15.42
C TYR A 643 -2.74 26.70 -15.87
N THR A 644 -2.10 26.61 -17.03
CA THR A 644 -1.59 25.34 -17.58
C THR A 644 -0.10 25.52 -17.88
N PHE A 645 0.73 24.69 -17.26
CA PHE A 645 2.12 24.51 -17.68
C PHE A 645 2.17 23.46 -18.79
N ALA A 646 2.78 23.82 -19.91
CA ALA A 646 2.78 23.04 -21.14
C ALA A 646 4.20 22.89 -21.70
N ALA A 647 4.52 21.71 -22.23
CA ALA A 647 5.77 21.42 -22.95
C ALA A 647 5.45 20.76 -24.29
N ASN A 648 6.18 21.15 -25.34
CA ASN A 648 6.09 20.56 -26.68
C ASN A 648 7.49 20.40 -27.27
N LEU A 649 7.76 19.25 -27.91
CA LEU A 649 8.85 19.11 -28.87
C LEU A 649 8.46 19.79 -30.18
N GLU A 650 9.38 20.54 -30.79
CA GLU A 650 9.11 21.20 -32.08
C GLU A 650 9.35 20.26 -33.27
N CYS A 651 10.19 19.21 -33.10
CA CYS A 651 10.43 18.17 -34.08
C CYS A 651 10.93 16.87 -33.43
N GLY A 652 11.02 15.80 -34.23
CA GLY A 652 11.70 14.55 -33.88
C GLY A 652 10.88 13.53 -33.07
N GLY A 653 9.85 13.94 -32.34
CA GLY A 653 9.00 13.01 -31.58
C GLY A 653 7.62 13.57 -31.22
N ALA A 654 6.72 12.67 -30.82
CA ALA A 654 5.33 12.97 -30.43
C ALA A 654 5.06 12.49 -28.99
N PRO A 655 5.51 13.25 -27.96
CA PRO A 655 5.37 12.85 -26.57
C PRO A 655 3.92 12.97 -26.10
N PHE A 656 3.47 12.01 -25.31
CA PHE A 656 2.27 12.16 -24.46
C PHE A 656 2.56 13.04 -23.23
N GLY A 657 1.53 13.29 -22.43
CA GLY A 657 1.59 14.17 -21.28
C GLY A 657 1.78 15.63 -21.68
N GLY A 658 2.58 16.35 -20.90
CA GLY A 658 3.04 17.68 -21.27
C GLY A 658 2.03 18.79 -21.04
N ARG A 659 0.94 18.54 -20.29
CA ARG A 659 0.03 19.56 -19.78
C ARG A 659 -0.22 19.30 -18.30
N LEU A 660 0.01 20.30 -17.45
CA LEU A 660 -0.28 20.25 -16.02
C LEU A 660 -1.04 21.52 -15.61
N GLU A 661 -2.22 21.34 -15.02
CA GLU A 661 -3.01 22.46 -14.49
C GLU A 661 -2.56 22.86 -13.08
N PHE A 662 -2.59 24.16 -12.80
CA PHE A 662 -2.35 24.72 -11.46
C PHE A 662 -3.14 26.03 -11.31
N ARG A 663 -3.13 26.64 -10.12
CA ARG A 663 -3.92 27.84 -9.82
C ARG A 663 -3.12 28.95 -9.17
N LEU A 664 -3.50 30.18 -9.53
CA LEU A 664 -3.07 31.39 -8.84
C LEU A 664 -4.28 32.12 -8.26
N SER A 665 -4.15 32.56 -7.02
CA SER A 665 -5.10 33.44 -6.33
C SER A 665 -4.54 34.86 -6.21
N ASP A 666 -5.41 35.86 -6.07
CA ASP A 666 -5.02 37.24 -5.79
C ASP A 666 -5.12 37.50 -4.28
N PRO A 667 -4.03 37.92 -3.60
CA PRO A 667 -4.10 38.32 -2.20
C PRO A 667 -5.15 39.42 -1.92
N ALA A 668 -5.40 40.32 -2.88
CA ALA A 668 -6.41 41.37 -2.74
C ALA A 668 -7.85 40.84 -2.78
N GLY A 669 -8.05 39.60 -3.25
CA GLY A 669 -9.35 38.92 -3.28
C GLY A 669 -9.76 38.28 -1.94
N LEU A 670 -8.93 38.39 -0.89
CA LEU A 670 -9.28 37.90 0.44
C LEU A 670 -10.45 38.70 1.04
N PRO A 671 -11.40 38.05 1.73
CA PRO A 671 -12.56 38.72 2.30
C PRO A 671 -12.15 39.61 3.48
N ALA A 672 -12.68 40.83 3.52
CA ALA A 672 -12.47 41.73 4.65
C ALA A 672 -13.21 41.26 5.90
N VAL A 673 -12.57 41.35 7.07
CA VAL A 673 -13.21 41.08 8.38
C VAL A 673 -13.48 42.41 9.07
N LYS A 674 -14.75 42.78 9.20
CA LYS A 674 -15.16 44.06 9.80
C LYS A 674 -15.31 43.99 11.33
N SER A 675 -15.56 42.81 11.88
CA SER A 675 -15.76 42.59 13.31
C SER A 675 -14.43 42.50 14.06
N ALA A 676 -14.42 42.92 15.33
CA ALA A 676 -13.29 42.65 16.20
C ALA A 676 -13.31 41.17 16.64
N VAL A 677 -12.14 40.57 16.77
CA VAL A 677 -11.97 39.17 17.21
C VAL A 677 -11.16 39.10 18.49
N ARG A 678 -11.53 38.18 19.38
CA ARG A 678 -10.72 37.80 20.53
C ARG A 678 -9.84 36.63 20.11
N VAL A 679 -8.56 36.63 20.48
CA VAL A 679 -7.64 35.52 20.17
C VAL A 679 -7.11 34.87 21.44
N TRP A 680 -7.10 33.54 21.49
CA TRP A 680 -6.62 32.76 22.63
C TRP A 680 -5.76 31.59 22.17
N GLY A 681 -4.58 31.41 22.76
CA GLY A 681 -3.70 30.28 22.44
C GLY A 681 -3.19 30.23 20.99
N VAL A 682 -3.12 31.38 20.31
CA VAL A 682 -2.49 31.54 19.00
C VAL A 682 -1.10 32.14 19.16
N ASP A 683 -0.18 31.81 18.25
CA ASP A 683 1.15 32.40 18.22
C ASP A 683 1.11 33.86 17.77
N GLN A 684 2.12 34.64 18.15
CA GLN A 684 2.22 36.07 17.79
C GLN A 684 2.20 36.27 16.26
N SER A 685 2.79 35.35 15.50
CA SER A 685 2.78 35.37 14.03
C SER A 685 1.36 35.34 13.46
N VAL A 686 0.43 34.60 14.07
CA VAL A 686 -0.98 34.52 13.65
C VAL A 686 -1.71 35.82 14.00
N HIS A 687 -1.43 36.39 15.16
CA HIS A 687 -1.96 37.70 15.55
C HIS A 687 -1.54 38.79 14.55
N ASP A 688 -0.25 38.86 14.22
CA ASP A 688 0.29 39.84 13.28
C ASP A 688 -0.24 39.60 11.86
N TRP A 689 -0.42 38.33 11.48
CA TRP A 689 -1.05 37.94 10.23
C TRP A 689 -2.48 38.48 10.10
N LEU A 690 -3.29 38.36 11.15
CA LEU A 690 -4.65 38.91 11.20
C LEU A 690 -4.63 40.44 11.16
N ALA A 691 -3.76 41.07 11.96
CA ALA A 691 -3.63 42.54 12.02
C ALA A 691 -3.23 43.14 10.67
N SER A 692 -2.29 42.50 9.94
CA SER A 692 -1.85 42.95 8.61
C SER A 692 -2.96 42.92 7.55
N ARG A 693 -4.05 42.19 7.80
CA ARG A 693 -5.25 42.10 6.95
C ARG A 693 -6.41 42.97 7.45
N GLY A 694 -6.12 43.90 8.35
CA GLY A 694 -7.10 44.85 8.90
C GLY A 694 -8.03 44.25 9.95
N VAL A 695 -7.77 43.03 10.43
CA VAL A 695 -8.58 42.39 11.46
C VAL A 695 -8.24 42.98 12.83
N ARG A 696 -9.22 43.57 13.51
CA ARG A 696 -9.04 44.12 14.87
C ARG A 696 -8.98 42.99 15.90
N CYS A 697 -7.78 42.62 16.32
CA CYS A 697 -7.54 41.56 17.30
C CYS A 697 -7.44 42.11 18.72
N ARG A 698 -8.01 41.38 19.69
CA ARG A 698 -7.84 41.62 21.12
C ARG A 698 -7.46 40.29 21.80
N PRO A 699 -6.57 40.29 22.80
CA PRO A 699 -6.30 39.08 23.55
C PRO A 699 -7.56 38.62 24.29
N PHE A 700 -7.76 37.31 24.36
CA PHE A 700 -8.78 36.72 25.23
C PHE A 700 -8.30 36.80 26.68
N ASP A 701 -8.70 37.86 27.38
CA ASP A 701 -8.48 37.99 28.81
C ASP A 701 -9.51 37.17 29.64
N LYS A 702 -9.20 36.92 30.92
CA LYS A 702 -10.07 36.18 31.85
C LYS A 702 -11.29 36.98 32.33
N SER A 703 -11.56 38.15 31.75
CA SER A 703 -12.70 38.98 32.13
C SER A 703 -13.97 38.59 31.36
N ALA A 704 -15.13 38.80 31.98
CA ALA A 704 -16.41 38.52 31.34
C ALA A 704 -16.77 39.61 30.33
N SER A 705 -17.03 39.23 29.09
CA SER A 705 -17.52 40.17 28.08
C SER A 705 -19.00 40.55 28.29
N LYS A 706 -19.33 41.81 27.98
CA LYS A 706 -20.71 42.33 27.95
C LYS A 706 -21.41 42.09 26.60
N ASN A 707 -20.64 41.83 25.55
CA ASN A 707 -21.12 41.63 24.19
C ASN A 707 -20.85 40.19 23.75
N ARG A 708 -21.61 39.73 22.76
CA ARG A 708 -21.27 38.52 22.01
C ARG A 708 -20.07 38.83 21.12
N GLU A 709 -19.12 37.91 21.08
CA GLU A 709 -17.85 38.09 20.37
C GLU A 709 -17.51 36.85 19.55
N VAL A 710 -16.62 37.03 18.56
CA VAL A 710 -15.96 35.91 17.87
C VAL A 710 -14.62 35.67 18.55
N ILE A 711 -14.38 34.43 18.96
CA ILE A 711 -13.20 34.00 19.70
C ILE A 711 -12.45 32.96 18.85
N VAL A 712 -11.25 33.29 18.41
CA VAL A 712 -10.37 32.40 17.65
C VAL A 712 -9.43 31.72 18.63
N VAL A 713 -9.46 30.39 18.66
CA VAL A 713 -8.69 29.57 19.59
C VAL A 713 -7.65 28.76 18.82
N GLY A 714 -6.36 28.99 19.12
CA GLY A 714 -5.23 28.28 18.53
C GLY A 714 -4.89 26.99 19.27
N LYS A 715 -3.64 26.52 19.13
CA LYS A 715 -3.16 25.23 19.66
C LYS A 715 -2.04 25.34 20.70
N ASN A 716 -1.73 26.55 21.19
CA ASN A 716 -0.64 26.75 22.15
C ASN A 716 -0.88 25.95 23.44
N SER A 717 0.15 25.25 23.92
CA SER A 717 0.10 24.44 25.15
C SER A 717 -0.30 25.22 26.42
N ASP A 718 -0.14 26.55 26.42
CA ASP A 718 -0.50 27.39 27.56
C ASP A 718 -2.01 27.37 27.86
N VAL A 719 -2.85 27.16 26.83
CA VAL A 719 -4.30 27.08 27.05
C VAL A 719 -4.73 25.70 27.57
N GLN A 720 -3.97 24.63 27.30
CA GLN A 720 -4.31 23.26 27.69
C GLN A 720 -4.33 23.04 29.22
N GLY A 721 -3.63 23.90 29.98
CA GLY A 721 -3.60 23.89 31.45
C GLY A 721 -4.47 24.99 32.12
N ASP A 722 -5.09 25.89 31.36
CA ASP A 722 -5.81 27.04 31.91
C ASP A 722 -7.29 26.74 32.14
N ALA A 723 -7.59 25.93 33.16
CA ALA A 723 -8.97 25.54 33.50
C ALA A 723 -9.91 26.75 33.69
N ALA A 724 -9.42 27.84 34.29
CA ALA A 724 -10.18 29.06 34.47
C ALA A 724 -10.48 29.76 33.12
N GLY A 725 -9.50 29.77 32.20
CA GLY A 725 -9.68 30.24 30.83
C GLY A 725 -10.71 29.42 30.06
N TRP A 726 -10.66 28.08 30.16
CA TRP A 726 -11.63 27.18 29.54
C TRP A 726 -13.04 27.37 30.08
N ARG A 727 -13.20 27.48 31.41
CA ARG A 727 -14.49 27.82 32.02
C ARG A 727 -15.01 29.18 31.50
N ASN A 728 -14.14 30.19 31.39
CA ASN A 728 -14.53 31.50 30.84
C ASN A 728 -14.94 31.40 29.37
N LEU A 729 -14.18 30.68 28.54
CA LEU A 729 -14.49 30.47 27.13
C LEU A 729 -15.88 29.83 26.97
N VAL A 730 -16.12 28.73 27.67
CA VAL A 730 -17.40 28.01 27.61
C VAL A 730 -18.55 28.85 28.17
N ALA A 731 -18.30 29.67 29.20
CA ALA A 731 -19.28 30.64 29.70
C ALA A 731 -19.62 31.73 28.66
N GLN A 732 -18.65 32.21 27.89
CA GLN A 732 -18.90 33.18 26.83
C GLN A 732 -19.66 32.55 25.66
N ILE A 733 -19.33 31.32 25.26
CA ILE A 733 -20.09 30.57 24.25
C ILE A 733 -21.54 30.39 24.74
N ALA A 734 -21.74 29.93 25.98
CA ALA A 734 -23.08 29.76 26.56
C ALA A 734 -23.93 31.04 26.52
N ARG A 735 -23.29 32.21 26.57
CA ARG A 735 -23.92 33.55 26.54
C ARG A 735 -24.07 34.14 25.13
N GLY A 736 -23.75 33.38 24.09
CA GLY A 736 -23.99 33.76 22.69
C GLY A 736 -22.75 34.15 21.88
N SER A 737 -21.54 34.08 22.45
CA SER A 737 -20.31 34.22 21.67
C SER A 737 -20.08 32.98 20.79
N TRP A 738 -19.21 33.14 19.79
CA TRP A 738 -18.82 32.05 18.90
C TRP A 738 -17.33 31.75 19.05
N ALA A 739 -16.98 30.47 19.19
CA ALA A 739 -15.58 30.04 19.21
C ALA A 739 -15.20 29.29 17.92
N ILE A 740 -14.00 29.55 17.40
CA ILE A 740 -13.44 28.84 16.24
C ILE A 740 -12.17 28.15 16.73
N PHE A 741 -12.22 26.83 16.85
CA PHE A 741 -11.06 26.03 17.25
C PHE A 741 -10.24 25.68 16.01
N LEU A 742 -9.03 26.23 15.89
CA LEU A 742 -8.21 26.06 14.70
C LEU A 742 -7.46 24.73 14.64
N SER A 743 -7.44 23.97 15.74
CA SER A 743 -6.79 22.66 15.80
C SER A 743 -7.46 21.77 16.85
N PRO A 744 -7.63 20.46 16.59
CA PRO A 744 -8.14 19.51 17.58
C PRO A 744 -7.20 19.33 18.79
N LEU A 745 -5.90 19.61 18.62
CA LEU A 745 -4.89 19.46 19.67
C LEU A 745 -5.10 20.38 20.87
N VAL A 746 -5.89 21.45 20.70
CA VAL A 746 -6.22 22.40 21.76
C VAL A 746 -6.96 21.75 22.93
N PHE A 747 -7.74 20.69 22.67
CA PHE A 747 -8.63 20.10 23.68
C PHE A 747 -7.93 19.17 24.66
N ARG A 748 -6.64 18.89 24.43
CA ARG A 748 -5.82 18.05 25.31
C ARG A 748 -5.64 18.75 26.65
N GLN A 749 -5.72 17.99 27.74
CA GLN A 749 -5.32 18.49 29.05
C GLN A 749 -3.80 18.42 29.15
N LYS A 750 -3.15 19.50 29.60
CA LYS A 750 -1.71 19.48 29.88
C LYS A 750 -1.46 18.54 31.07
N LEU A 751 -0.99 17.32 30.81
CA LEU A 751 -0.38 16.47 31.83
C LEU A 751 0.88 17.19 32.33
N GLY A 752 1.07 17.21 33.65
CA GLY A 752 2.06 18.05 34.36
C GLY A 752 3.31 18.36 33.55
N GLY A 753 3.34 19.55 32.95
CA GLY A 753 4.38 19.93 32.01
C GLY A 753 5.73 20.07 32.70
N ALA A 754 6.78 19.96 31.89
CA ALA A 754 8.12 20.28 32.33
C ALA A 754 8.21 21.69 32.90
N LYS A 755 8.66 21.82 34.15
CA LYS A 755 8.89 23.14 34.77
C LYS A 755 10.09 23.86 34.14
N ILE A 756 10.98 23.12 33.46
CA ILE A 756 12.22 23.59 32.85
C ILE A 756 12.48 22.74 31.59
N GLY A 757 12.69 23.40 30.44
CA GLY A 757 12.98 22.74 29.16
C GLY A 757 11.76 22.16 28.43
N GLU A 758 11.97 21.67 27.21
CA GLU A 758 10.95 21.08 26.35
C GLU A 758 11.32 19.66 25.93
N LEU A 759 10.43 18.70 26.18
CA LEU A 759 10.57 17.31 25.75
C LEU A 759 9.89 17.11 24.40
N HIS A 760 10.68 16.72 23.41
CA HIS A 760 10.20 16.33 22.09
C HIS A 760 10.39 14.84 21.89
N ARG A 761 9.32 14.15 21.48
CA ARG A 761 9.40 12.79 20.97
C ARG A 761 9.54 12.88 19.45
N ILE A 762 10.67 12.43 18.94
CA ILE A 762 11.08 12.52 17.54
C ILE A 762 11.10 11.10 16.96
N GLY A 763 10.88 10.99 15.65
CA GLY A 763 10.84 9.70 14.95
C GLY A 763 9.43 9.12 14.85
N ARG A 764 9.24 8.16 13.94
CA ARG A 764 7.98 7.44 13.78
C ARG A 764 8.00 6.20 14.64
N PHE A 765 7.24 6.24 15.73
CA PHE A 765 7.05 5.14 16.66
C PHE A 765 5.58 4.71 16.64
N LEU A 766 5.33 3.45 17.00
CA LEU A 766 3.99 2.92 17.18
C LEU A 766 3.67 2.88 18.67
N THR A 767 2.38 2.88 19.00
CA THR A 767 1.91 2.78 20.39
C THR A 767 1.12 1.49 20.53
N SER A 768 1.57 0.60 21.41
CA SER A 768 0.82 -0.59 21.80
C SER A 768 -0.04 -0.25 23.02
N ILE A 769 -1.35 -0.44 22.88
CA ILE A 769 -2.37 -0.12 23.91
C ILE A 769 -2.89 -1.37 24.63
N ARG A 770 -2.05 -2.37 24.83
CA ARG A 770 -2.43 -3.62 25.50
C ARG A 770 -2.63 -3.40 27.00
N ASP A 771 -3.47 -4.26 27.58
CA ASP A 771 -3.73 -4.30 29.01
C ASP A 771 -3.41 -5.70 29.55
N PHE A 772 -2.50 -5.78 30.51
CA PHE A 772 -2.09 -7.01 31.20
C PHE A 772 -1.48 -6.67 32.57
N GLU A 773 -1.38 -7.67 33.44
CA GLU A 773 -0.83 -7.50 34.78
C GLU A 773 0.70 -7.40 34.75
N VAL A 774 1.27 -6.48 35.54
CA VAL A 774 2.73 -6.31 35.67
C VAL A 774 3.13 -6.58 37.12
N PRO A 775 3.40 -7.84 37.51
CA PRO A 775 3.39 -8.26 38.92
C PRO A 775 4.52 -7.70 39.78
N ASN A 776 5.58 -7.13 39.17
CA ASN A 776 6.71 -6.56 39.89
C ASN A 776 6.64 -5.03 40.09
N VAL A 777 5.49 -4.40 39.77
CA VAL A 777 5.20 -3.00 40.10
C VAL A 777 3.83 -2.88 40.80
N PRO A 778 3.56 -1.80 41.55
CA PRO A 778 2.25 -1.60 42.18
C PRO A 778 1.12 -1.60 41.16
N LYS A 779 -0.06 -2.10 41.53
CA LYS A 779 -1.23 -2.22 40.62
C LYS A 779 -1.59 -0.94 39.85
N ARG A 780 -1.39 0.23 40.47
CA ARG A 780 -1.61 1.54 39.84
C ARG A 780 -0.67 1.84 38.65
N GLU A 781 0.45 1.13 38.53
CA GLU A 781 1.43 1.28 37.45
C GLU A 781 1.27 0.22 36.36
N TRP A 782 0.37 -0.75 36.52
CA TRP A 782 0.10 -1.76 35.48
C TRP A 782 -0.31 -1.08 34.18
N GLU A 783 -1.16 -0.06 34.26
CA GLU A 783 -1.64 0.66 33.08
C GLU A 783 -0.50 1.30 32.27
N VAL A 784 0.55 1.77 32.96
CA VAL A 784 1.73 2.39 32.35
C VAL A 784 2.60 1.32 31.68
N PHE A 785 2.92 0.25 32.42
CA PHE A 785 3.84 -0.78 31.94
C PHE A 785 3.18 -1.82 31.02
N SER A 786 1.85 -1.90 30.95
CA SER A 786 1.18 -2.73 29.96
C SER A 786 1.20 -2.13 28.55
N LYS A 787 1.61 -0.86 28.44
CA LYS A 787 1.64 -0.08 27.21
C LYS A 787 3.06 0.33 26.86
N GLU A 788 3.32 0.51 25.58
CA GLU A 788 4.67 0.82 25.10
C GLU A 788 4.66 1.67 23.83
N PHE A 789 5.64 2.58 23.76
CA PHE A 789 6.13 3.11 22.49
C PHE A 789 7.16 2.11 21.98
N TYR A 790 7.00 1.70 20.73
CA TYR A 790 7.95 0.78 20.11
C TYR A 790 8.33 1.29 18.72
N HIS A 791 9.41 0.75 18.15
CA HIS A 791 10.01 1.18 16.88
C HIS A 791 11.01 2.34 17.07
N ASN A 792 11.00 3.38 16.22
CA ASN A 792 12.04 4.42 16.20
C ASN A 792 11.69 5.62 17.11
N VAL A 793 11.45 5.36 18.39
CA VAL A 793 11.21 6.42 19.37
C VAL A 793 12.55 7.07 19.76
N HIS A 794 12.65 8.37 19.60
CA HIS A 794 13.80 9.18 20.00
C HIS A 794 13.32 10.31 20.90
N TYR A 795 14.08 10.66 21.93
CA TYR A 795 13.74 11.76 22.83
C TYR A 795 14.78 12.85 22.81
N LEU A 796 14.32 14.08 22.61
CA LEU A 796 15.12 15.29 22.73
C LEU A 796 14.52 16.21 23.79
N MET A 797 15.19 16.31 24.93
CA MET A 797 14.92 17.34 25.92
C MET A 797 15.82 18.54 25.64
N SER A 798 15.26 19.73 25.45
CA SER A 798 16.00 20.94 25.09
C SER A 798 15.73 22.10 26.05
N GLY A 799 16.56 23.15 26.03
CA GLY A 799 16.40 24.32 26.90
C GLY A 799 16.74 24.07 28.37
N LEU A 800 17.59 23.07 28.66
CA LEU A 800 17.98 22.72 30.02
C LEU A 800 19.16 23.58 30.50
N PRO A 801 19.07 24.19 31.70
CA PRO A 801 20.22 24.77 32.40
C PRO A 801 21.31 23.73 32.68
N SER A 802 22.55 24.21 32.84
CA SER A 802 23.66 23.37 33.30
C SER A 802 23.34 22.77 34.67
N GLY A 803 23.54 21.46 34.80
CA GLY A 803 23.18 20.69 35.98
C GLY A 803 23.29 19.19 35.71
N GLU A 804 23.18 18.39 36.76
CA GLU A 804 23.10 16.93 36.68
C GLU A 804 21.65 16.50 36.85
N TYR A 805 21.10 15.88 35.81
CA TYR A 805 19.72 15.41 35.76
C TYR A 805 19.71 13.89 35.91
N VAL A 806 18.56 13.33 36.30
CA VAL A 806 18.34 11.88 36.31
C VAL A 806 17.35 11.54 35.21
N VAL A 807 17.74 10.65 34.30
CA VAL A 807 16.89 10.06 33.27
C VAL A 807 16.50 8.66 33.72
N GLU A 808 15.22 8.42 33.99
CA GLU A 808 14.65 7.11 34.29
C GLU A 808 13.97 6.55 33.03
N LEU A 809 14.32 5.33 32.66
CA LEU A 809 13.70 4.56 31.58
C LEU A 809 12.99 3.35 32.17
N GLY A 810 11.67 3.27 31.99
CA GLY A 810 10.83 2.14 32.35
C GLY A 810 10.35 1.39 31.10
N MET A 811 10.53 0.08 31.08
CA MET A 811 10.24 -0.78 29.93
C MET A 811 9.56 -2.07 30.40
N CYS A 812 8.69 -2.66 29.59
CA CYS A 812 8.06 -3.95 29.89
C CYS A 812 7.70 -4.68 28.58
N GLU A 813 8.07 -5.94 28.44
CA GLU A 813 7.75 -6.74 27.26
C GLU A 813 6.37 -7.37 27.40
N GLY A 814 5.46 -7.01 26.48
CA GLY A 814 4.07 -7.48 26.46
C GLY A 814 3.69 -8.28 25.21
N HIS A 815 4.60 -8.46 24.25
CA HIS A 815 4.37 -9.17 22.99
C HIS A 815 5.13 -10.47 22.86
N LEU A 816 6.43 -10.41 23.05
CA LEU A 816 7.37 -11.48 22.71
C LEU A 816 7.83 -12.11 24.03
N PRO A 817 7.30 -13.28 24.42
CA PRO A 817 7.57 -13.85 25.74
C PRO A 817 8.98 -14.45 25.88
N GLN A 818 9.70 -14.59 24.78
CA GLN A 818 10.99 -15.27 24.73
C GLN A 818 12.14 -14.26 24.94
N PRO A 819 13.20 -14.63 25.67
CA PRO A 819 14.46 -13.89 25.65
C PRO A 819 15.05 -13.80 24.24
N ASP A 820 15.98 -12.87 24.03
CA ASP A 820 16.73 -12.64 22.78
C ASP A 820 15.89 -12.19 21.57
N THR A 821 14.57 -12.07 21.69
CA THR A 821 13.70 -11.60 20.60
C THR A 821 13.56 -10.08 20.54
N ARG A 822 13.93 -9.37 21.61
CA ARG A 822 13.98 -7.90 21.66
C ARG A 822 15.23 -7.42 22.40
N VAL A 823 16.25 -7.09 21.63
CA VAL A 823 17.56 -6.64 22.07
C VAL A 823 17.91 -5.32 21.38
N PHE A 824 18.29 -4.31 22.15
CA PHE A 824 18.65 -3.00 21.61
C PHE A 824 19.68 -2.29 22.48
N ASP A 825 20.39 -1.32 21.90
CA ASP A 825 21.22 -0.40 22.67
C ASP A 825 20.41 0.84 23.04
N VAL A 826 20.72 1.46 24.17
CA VAL A 826 20.23 2.79 24.54
C VAL A 826 21.40 3.75 24.63
N ARG A 827 21.29 4.88 23.94
CA ARG A 827 22.29 5.94 23.92
C ARG A 827 21.75 7.19 24.57
N ILE A 828 22.52 7.84 25.43
CA ILE A 828 22.22 9.17 25.96
C ILE A 828 23.38 10.11 25.62
N ASN A 829 23.08 11.24 24.97
CA ASN A 829 24.05 12.24 24.50
C ASN A 829 25.22 11.61 23.72
N GLY A 830 24.92 10.71 22.79
CA GLY A 830 25.92 10.01 21.97
C GLY A 830 26.67 8.88 22.67
N ARG A 831 26.45 8.63 23.97
CA ARG A 831 27.10 7.54 24.73
C ARG A 831 26.14 6.38 24.97
N ILE A 832 26.54 5.16 24.63
CA ILE A 832 25.76 3.94 24.93
C ILE A 832 25.74 3.73 26.46
N VAL A 833 24.54 3.72 27.04
CA VAL A 833 24.29 3.54 28.47
C VAL A 833 23.67 2.18 28.81
N LEU A 834 22.97 1.56 27.85
CA LEU A 834 22.59 0.15 27.88
C LEU A 834 23.07 -0.47 26.58
N ARG A 835 23.83 -1.56 26.68
CA ARG A 835 24.37 -2.29 25.54
C ARG A 835 23.77 -3.69 25.52
N ASP A 836 23.36 -4.15 24.34
CA ASP A 836 22.75 -5.47 24.14
C ASP A 836 21.61 -5.73 25.13
N PHE A 837 20.75 -4.72 25.34
CA PHE A 837 19.71 -4.75 26.36
C PHE A 837 18.55 -5.64 25.93
N ASP A 838 18.53 -6.85 26.47
CA ASP A 838 17.39 -7.76 26.40
C ASP A 838 16.38 -7.42 27.49
N LEU A 839 15.19 -6.98 27.08
CA LEU A 839 14.14 -6.53 27.99
C LEU A 839 13.60 -7.65 28.89
N VAL A 840 13.40 -8.85 28.35
CA VAL A 840 12.86 -10.01 29.09
C VAL A 840 13.87 -10.48 30.13
N LYS A 841 15.15 -10.57 29.76
CA LYS A 841 16.24 -10.90 30.71
C LYS A 841 16.39 -9.83 31.77
N ALA A 842 16.38 -8.55 31.38
CA ALA A 842 16.57 -7.43 32.30
C ALA A 842 15.43 -7.26 33.31
N ALA A 843 14.20 -7.68 32.96
CA ALA A 843 13.02 -7.66 33.83
C ALA A 843 12.84 -8.94 34.67
N GLY A 844 13.60 -10.00 34.35
CA GLY A 844 13.48 -11.31 34.99
C GLY A 844 12.23 -12.10 34.56
N GLY A 845 11.76 -11.90 33.32
CA GLY A 845 10.61 -12.61 32.75
C GLY A 845 9.65 -11.72 31.94
N PHE A 846 8.74 -12.36 31.21
CA PHE A 846 7.69 -11.71 30.41
C PHE A 846 6.69 -10.94 31.27
N GLN A 847 6.14 -9.83 30.76
CA GLN A 847 5.19 -8.95 31.45
C GLN A 847 5.69 -8.41 32.79
N ARG A 848 7.01 -8.24 32.94
CA ARG A 848 7.64 -7.60 34.11
C ARG A 848 8.30 -6.31 33.69
N ALA A 849 8.30 -5.31 34.56
CA ALA A 849 8.93 -4.03 34.31
C ALA A 849 10.44 -4.07 34.59
N ALA A 850 11.24 -3.50 33.69
CA ALA A 850 12.63 -3.14 33.92
C ALA A 850 12.77 -1.61 33.99
N ILE A 851 13.30 -1.09 35.10
CA ILE A 851 13.53 0.34 35.31
C ILE A 851 15.04 0.59 35.41
N ARG A 852 15.55 1.61 34.70
CA ARG A 852 16.96 2.00 34.70
C ARG A 852 17.09 3.51 34.82
N GLU A 853 17.98 3.96 35.70
CA GLU A 853 18.25 5.39 35.92
C GLU A 853 19.66 5.76 35.51
N PHE A 854 19.81 6.92 34.89
CA PHE A 854 21.08 7.45 34.42
C PHE A 854 21.26 8.89 34.87
N LYS A 855 22.42 9.20 35.45
CA LYS A 855 22.81 10.59 35.72
C LYS A 855 23.40 11.21 34.46
N VAL A 856 22.82 12.31 34.00
CA VAL A 856 23.10 12.92 32.70
C VAL A 856 23.32 14.42 32.86
N ARG A 857 24.39 14.92 32.24
CA ARG A 857 24.61 16.37 32.10
C ARG A 857 24.21 16.79 30.68
N PRO A 858 23.40 17.85 30.52
CA PRO A 858 23.00 18.31 29.20
C PRO A 858 24.19 18.72 28.35
N SER A 859 24.24 18.29 27.09
CA SER A 859 25.20 18.75 26.10
C SER A 859 24.59 19.92 25.33
N ARG A 860 25.19 21.12 25.41
CA ARG A 860 24.64 22.36 24.81
C ARG A 860 23.17 22.62 25.19
N GLY A 861 22.83 22.36 26.46
CA GLY A 861 21.47 22.53 26.99
C GLY A 861 20.46 21.48 26.53
N LYS A 862 20.93 20.33 26.02
CA LYS A 862 20.09 19.24 25.52
C LYS A 862 20.42 17.89 26.18
N ILE A 863 19.41 17.06 26.37
CA ILE A 863 19.56 15.62 26.64
C ILE A 863 18.89 14.88 25.49
N GLU A 864 19.68 14.09 24.77
CA GLU A 864 19.26 13.30 23.63
C GLU A 864 19.30 11.82 24.00
N ILE A 865 18.22 11.08 23.74
CA ILE A 865 18.08 9.66 24.10
C ILE A 865 17.66 8.89 22.84
N ASP A 866 18.53 7.98 22.39
CA ASP A 866 18.28 7.10 21.26
C ASP A 866 18.10 5.65 21.69
N PHE A 867 17.25 4.94 20.96
CA PHE A 867 17.08 3.50 21.05
C PHE A 867 17.50 2.89 19.72
N LEU A 868 18.52 2.02 19.74
CA LEU A 868 19.13 1.46 18.54
C LEU A 868 18.82 -0.03 18.47
N PRO A 869 17.94 -0.49 17.55
CA PRO A 869 17.59 -1.90 17.43
C PRO A 869 18.83 -2.77 17.17
N LYS A 870 18.85 -3.98 17.74
CA LYS A 870 19.73 -5.07 17.32
C LYS A 870 18.97 -6.31 16.89
N VAL A 871 18.03 -6.76 17.72
CA VAL A 871 17.10 -7.86 17.42
C VAL A 871 15.72 -7.40 17.83
N GLY A 872 14.76 -7.37 16.92
CA GLY A 872 13.46 -6.75 17.16
C GLY A 872 13.55 -5.23 17.38
N MET A 873 12.39 -4.59 17.49
CA MET A 873 12.32 -3.13 17.64
C MET A 873 12.45 -2.72 19.11
N PRO A 874 13.10 -1.58 19.43
CA PRO A 874 13.15 -1.12 20.81
C PRO A 874 11.76 -0.81 21.34
N SER A 875 11.62 -0.88 22.67
CA SER A 875 10.38 -0.56 23.37
C SER A 875 10.66 0.23 24.65
N ILE A 876 9.78 1.17 24.96
CA ILE A 876 9.75 1.92 26.21
C ILE A 876 8.31 2.16 26.65
N SER A 877 8.04 1.89 27.93
CA SER A 877 6.73 2.14 28.55
C SER A 877 6.66 3.54 29.19
N ARG A 878 7.79 4.01 29.73
CA ARG A 878 7.91 5.28 30.45
C ARG A 878 9.30 5.90 30.33
N LEU A 879 9.34 7.22 30.10
CA LEU A 879 10.50 8.08 30.31
C LEU A 879 10.18 9.06 31.45
N ARG A 880 11.12 9.27 32.38
CA ARG A 880 11.08 10.40 33.33
C ARG A 880 12.40 11.13 33.38
N ILE A 881 12.36 12.45 33.57
CA ILE A 881 13.54 13.30 33.76
C ILE A 881 13.36 14.09 35.06
N PHE A 882 14.34 14.02 35.95
CA PHE A 882 14.40 14.78 37.20
C PHE A 882 15.51 15.83 37.15
N ASP A 883 15.23 17.00 37.72
CA ASP A 883 16.20 18.10 37.83
C ASP A 883 17.27 17.85 38.93
N PRO A 884 18.31 18.69 39.05
CA PRO A 884 19.33 18.54 40.09
C PRO A 884 18.81 18.61 41.54
N LYS A 885 17.57 19.04 41.75
CA LYS A 885 16.92 19.08 43.07
C LYS A 885 16.05 17.83 43.32
N GLY A 886 16.05 16.87 42.39
CA GLY A 886 15.23 15.66 42.45
C GLY A 886 13.76 15.89 42.12
N SER A 887 13.39 17.04 41.56
CA SER A 887 12.01 17.30 41.13
C SER A 887 11.77 16.69 39.75
N LEU A 888 10.66 15.96 39.57
CA LEU A 888 10.24 15.48 38.26
C LEU A 888 9.92 16.67 37.35
N ILE A 889 10.62 16.75 36.22
CA ILE A 889 10.48 17.82 35.24
C ILE A 889 10.12 17.33 33.85
N ALA A 890 10.02 16.03 33.58
CA ALA A 890 9.37 15.55 32.37
C ALA A 890 8.94 14.10 32.59
N GLU A 891 7.78 13.73 32.06
CA GLU A 891 7.32 12.35 32.01
C GLU A 891 6.66 12.11 30.65
N ASP A 892 6.98 10.97 30.03
CA ASP A 892 6.31 10.49 28.83
C ASP A 892 5.97 9.01 29.02
N THR A 893 4.75 8.61 28.68
CA THR A 893 4.28 7.23 28.82
C THR A 893 3.39 6.85 27.64
N ALA A 894 3.39 5.57 27.30
CA ALA A 894 2.52 5.00 26.27
C ALA A 894 1.10 4.71 26.76
N LEU A 895 0.73 5.22 27.95
CA LEU A 895 -0.67 5.44 28.29
C LEU A 895 -1.31 6.09 27.09
N SER A 896 -2.41 5.48 26.60
CA SER A 896 -3.17 6.11 25.55
C SER A 896 -3.41 7.57 25.94
N GLU A 897 -3.60 8.41 24.95
CA GLU A 897 -4.27 9.69 25.12
C GLU A 897 -5.74 9.48 25.61
N THR A 898 -6.01 8.50 26.49
CA THR A 898 -7.28 8.16 27.16
C THR A 898 -7.57 9.05 28.37
N LYS A 899 -6.65 9.94 28.77
CA LYS A 899 -7.16 11.26 29.14
C LYS A 899 -7.55 11.95 27.84
N SER A 900 -8.80 11.71 27.44
CA SER A 900 -9.52 12.31 26.32
C SER A 900 -8.71 13.42 25.64
N THR A 901 -8.19 13.20 24.43
CA THR A 901 -7.63 14.28 23.60
C THR A 901 -8.61 15.45 23.45
N LEU A 902 -9.88 15.18 23.73
CA LEU A 902 -11.02 16.07 23.68
C LEU A 902 -11.46 16.54 25.08
N THR A 903 -10.60 16.49 26.10
CA THR A 903 -10.96 16.80 27.51
C THR A 903 -11.69 18.13 27.62
N TRP A 904 -11.19 19.16 26.95
CA TRP A 904 -11.80 20.49 26.93
C TRP A 904 -12.82 20.71 25.80
N LEU A 905 -13.35 19.64 25.19
CA LEU A 905 -14.45 19.76 24.23
C LEU A 905 -15.78 19.91 25.00
N PRO A 906 -16.58 20.97 24.75
CA PRO A 906 -17.78 21.25 25.55
C PRO A 906 -18.99 20.43 25.10
N LEU A 907 -18.84 19.11 25.05
CA LEU A 907 -19.86 18.14 24.67
C LEU A 907 -20.04 17.08 25.77
N ALA A 908 -21.24 16.51 25.87
CA ALA A 908 -21.53 15.41 26.79
C ALA A 908 -20.92 14.11 26.25
N ASN A 909 -21.22 13.75 25.01
CA ASN A 909 -20.47 12.75 24.28
C ASN A 909 -19.38 13.43 23.45
N LYS A 910 -18.13 13.24 23.88
CA LYS A 910 -16.97 13.85 23.23
C LYS A 910 -16.44 13.00 22.09
N GLY A 911 -16.88 11.75 21.96
CA GLY A 911 -16.39 10.81 20.94
C GLY A 911 -14.87 10.66 20.95
N ARG A 912 -14.28 10.46 19.77
CA ARG A 912 -12.84 10.42 19.53
C ARG A 912 -12.40 11.40 18.45
N TYR A 913 -11.15 11.85 18.58
CA TYR A 913 -10.36 12.41 17.48
C TYR A 913 -9.25 11.41 17.17
N TYR A 914 -9.07 11.10 15.89
CA TYR A 914 -7.99 10.23 15.44
C TYR A 914 -7.45 10.71 14.09
N GLU A 915 -6.21 10.35 13.78
CA GLU A 915 -5.63 10.54 12.46
C GLU A 915 -5.89 9.28 11.62
N PHE A 916 -6.57 9.45 10.50
CA PHE A 916 -6.75 8.38 9.53
C PHE A 916 -5.43 8.10 8.81
N ALA A 917 -5.03 6.83 8.77
CA ALA A 917 -3.83 6.40 8.06
C ALA A 917 -4.11 6.39 6.54
N ASP A 918 -3.89 7.53 5.88
CA ASP A 918 -3.91 7.58 4.41
C ASP A 918 -2.77 6.71 3.87
N TRP A 919 -3.13 5.70 3.10
CA TRP A 919 -2.23 4.74 2.44
C TRP A 919 -2.85 4.35 1.09
N LEU A 920 -2.61 3.13 0.59
CA LEU A 920 -3.29 2.58 -0.59
C LEU A 920 -4.82 2.84 -0.56
N TYR A 921 -5.43 2.70 0.62
CA TYR A 921 -6.82 3.04 0.87
C TYR A 921 -6.90 4.43 1.52
N HIS A 922 -7.38 5.44 0.78
CA HIS A 922 -7.51 6.82 1.26
C HIS A 922 -8.96 7.21 1.53
N LYS A 923 -9.13 8.38 2.16
CA LYS A 923 -10.45 9.00 2.39
C LYS A 923 -10.70 10.14 1.40
N GLU A 924 -11.92 10.25 0.91
CA GLU A 924 -12.38 11.42 0.18
C GLU A 924 -12.93 12.47 1.13
N CYS A 925 -12.39 13.68 1.04
CA CYS A 925 -12.83 14.83 1.84
C CYS A 925 -13.88 15.60 1.05
N VAL A 926 -15.07 15.75 1.62
CA VAL A 926 -16.25 16.32 0.95
C VAL A 926 -16.71 17.57 1.69
N ALA A 927 -16.84 18.67 0.96
CA ALA A 927 -17.32 19.95 1.47
C ALA A 927 -18.71 20.29 0.95
N LYS A 928 -19.53 20.92 1.81
CA LYS A 928 -20.83 21.48 1.41
C LYS A 928 -20.68 22.86 0.78
N ARG A 929 -21.75 23.30 0.11
CA ARG A 929 -21.94 24.71 -0.22
C ARG A 929 -22.22 25.46 1.08
N HIS A 930 -21.21 26.16 1.60
CA HIS A 930 -21.30 26.83 2.89
C HIS A 930 -20.43 28.10 2.87
N PRO A 931 -20.81 29.19 3.56
CA PRO A 931 -20.04 30.46 3.59
C PRO A 931 -18.57 30.32 3.99
N VAL A 932 -18.23 29.30 4.79
CA VAL A 932 -16.84 28.95 5.13
C VAL A 932 -15.99 28.68 3.88
N PHE A 933 -16.60 28.16 2.82
CA PHE A 933 -15.95 27.87 1.54
C PHE A 933 -16.22 28.91 0.44
N ASP A 934 -16.76 30.10 0.76
CA ASP A 934 -17.06 31.11 -0.25
C ASP A 934 -15.80 31.50 -1.05
N GLY A 935 -15.87 31.30 -2.37
CA GLY A 935 -14.79 31.47 -3.35
C GLY A 935 -13.60 30.51 -3.19
N LEU A 936 -13.84 29.38 -2.54
CA LEU A 936 -13.02 28.17 -2.59
C LEU A 936 -13.74 27.10 -3.40
N GLN A 937 -13.07 25.98 -3.70
CA GLN A 937 -13.66 24.88 -4.47
C GLN A 937 -14.59 24.04 -3.58
N ALA A 938 -15.90 24.31 -3.65
CA ALA A 938 -16.99 23.56 -3.01
C ALA A 938 -18.33 23.91 -3.71
N PRO A 939 -19.41 23.10 -3.60
CA PRO A 939 -19.50 21.79 -2.93
C PRO A 939 -18.79 20.67 -3.69
N GLY A 940 -18.63 19.50 -3.06
CA GLY A 940 -18.12 18.27 -3.66
C GLY A 940 -16.86 17.73 -2.97
N ILE A 941 -16.23 16.72 -3.58
CA ILE A 941 -14.90 16.25 -3.20
C ILE A 941 -13.90 17.41 -3.33
N MET A 942 -13.07 17.59 -2.33
CA MET A 942 -12.06 18.64 -2.27
C MET A 942 -10.83 18.22 -3.07
N ASP A 943 -10.52 18.98 -4.13
CA ASP A 943 -9.42 18.70 -5.05
C ASP A 943 -8.08 18.88 -4.34
N TRP A 944 -7.27 17.82 -4.35
CA TRP A 944 -5.94 17.81 -3.76
C TRP A 944 -5.01 18.84 -4.37
N ASP A 945 -5.12 19.11 -5.68
CA ASP A 945 -4.28 20.11 -6.35
C ASP A 945 -4.66 21.54 -5.91
N TYR A 946 -5.90 21.71 -5.42
CA TYR A 946 -6.42 23.00 -4.95
C TYR A 946 -6.15 23.25 -3.47
N TYR A 947 -6.33 22.24 -2.61
CA TYR A 947 -6.22 22.39 -1.16
C TYR A 947 -4.89 21.87 -0.60
N GLY A 948 -4.26 20.90 -1.26
CA GLY A 948 -2.95 20.33 -0.92
C GLY A 948 -2.76 20.09 0.58
N PRO A 949 -1.76 20.72 1.23
CA PRO A 949 -1.41 20.49 2.63
C PRO A 949 -2.44 21.00 3.64
N VAL A 950 -3.47 21.73 3.19
CA VAL A 950 -4.51 22.30 4.06
C VAL A 950 -5.47 21.22 4.56
N ILE A 951 -5.77 20.21 3.73
CA ILE A 951 -6.57 19.06 4.16
C ILE A 951 -5.71 18.20 5.09
N SER A 952 -6.27 17.85 6.24
CA SER A 952 -5.56 17.05 7.24
C SER A 952 -5.98 15.58 7.21
N ARG A 953 -5.26 14.77 7.99
CA ARG A 953 -5.61 13.37 8.24
C ARG A 953 -6.58 13.21 9.42
N GLY A 954 -6.86 14.28 10.15
CA GLY A 954 -7.63 14.24 11.39
C GLY A 954 -9.13 14.13 11.15
N LEU A 955 -9.80 13.24 11.91
CA LEU A 955 -11.23 13.02 11.89
C LEU A 955 -11.82 13.04 13.30
N PHE A 956 -13.00 13.67 13.41
CA PHE A 956 -13.86 13.58 14.58
C PHE A 956 -14.94 12.50 14.35
N GLU A 957 -15.06 11.56 15.27
CA GLU A 957 -16.07 10.50 15.22
C GLU A 957 -16.77 10.33 16.58
N GLY A 958 -18.10 10.19 16.54
CA GLY A 958 -18.89 9.81 17.71
C GLY A 958 -19.14 10.93 18.71
N GLN A 959 -18.94 12.20 18.33
CA GLN A 959 -19.37 13.35 19.13
C GLN A 959 -20.91 13.41 19.22
N ASP A 960 -21.42 14.21 20.17
CA ASP A 960 -22.81 14.69 20.13
C ASP A 960 -23.14 15.22 18.72
N GLU A 961 -24.41 15.06 18.32
CA GLU A 961 -24.88 15.46 17.00
C GLU A 961 -24.65 16.97 16.79
N PRO A 962 -23.87 17.38 15.77
CA PRO A 962 -23.64 18.79 15.48
C PRO A 962 -24.91 19.44 14.96
N GLU A 963 -25.01 20.76 15.12
CA GLU A 963 -26.05 21.53 14.43
C GLU A 963 -25.86 21.47 12.91
N GLU A 964 -24.59 21.44 12.47
CA GLU A 964 -24.24 21.29 11.06
C GLU A 964 -22.87 20.64 10.89
N VAL A 965 -22.77 19.64 10.02
CA VAL A 965 -21.49 19.20 9.44
C VAL A 965 -21.24 20.03 8.19
N ILE A 966 -20.11 20.74 8.12
CA ILE A 966 -19.74 21.62 7.01
C ILE A 966 -18.83 20.87 6.01
N ALA A 967 -17.95 20.00 6.53
CA ALA A 967 -17.11 19.10 5.75
C ALA A 967 -16.92 17.76 6.49
N ALA A 968 -16.89 16.66 5.75
CA ALA A 968 -16.70 15.31 6.26
C ALA A 968 -15.76 14.50 5.36
N ALA A 969 -15.31 13.34 5.83
CA ALA A 969 -14.56 12.39 5.03
C ALA A 969 -15.19 11.00 5.02
N PHE A 970 -15.01 10.29 3.91
CA PHE A 970 -15.50 8.94 3.68
C PHE A 970 -14.35 8.09 3.12
N ALA A 971 -14.13 6.89 3.66
CA ALA A 971 -13.13 5.95 3.15
C ALA A 971 -13.80 4.58 2.92
N VAL A 972 -14.64 4.53 1.90
CA VAL A 972 -15.45 3.35 1.54
C VAL A 972 -14.55 2.17 1.14
N GLY A 973 -13.39 2.45 0.55
CA GLY A 973 -12.37 1.43 0.25
C GLY A 973 -11.64 0.86 1.47
N HIS A 974 -11.86 1.40 2.69
CA HIS A 974 -11.23 0.92 3.92
C HIS A 974 -12.24 0.17 4.80
N ILE A 975 -12.33 -1.15 4.60
CA ILE A 975 -13.21 -2.01 5.41
C ILE A 975 -12.67 -2.12 6.84
N CYS A 976 -13.50 -1.79 7.81
CA CYS A 976 -13.18 -1.90 9.23
C CYS A 976 -14.36 -2.48 10.02
N PRO A 977 -14.15 -2.95 11.27
CA PRO A 977 -15.25 -3.41 12.12
C PRO A 977 -16.36 -2.35 12.18
N GLY A 978 -17.55 -2.71 11.68
CA GLY A 978 -18.69 -1.80 11.56
C GLY A 978 -18.90 -1.18 10.16
N GLY A 979 -18.17 -1.59 9.13
CA GLY A 979 -18.42 -1.23 7.72
C GLY A 979 -17.23 -0.56 7.06
N TYR A 980 -17.13 0.76 7.18
CA TYR A 980 -16.05 1.57 6.61
C TYR A 980 -15.76 2.80 7.52
N ALA A 981 -14.60 3.43 7.32
CA ALA A 981 -14.20 4.61 8.10
C ALA A 981 -14.82 5.91 7.56
N SER A 982 -15.31 6.77 8.46
CA SER A 982 -15.81 8.11 8.12
C SER A 982 -15.74 9.04 9.33
N GLY A 983 -15.73 10.35 9.10
CA GLY A 983 -15.70 11.31 10.20
C GLY A 983 -15.94 12.75 9.77
N MET A 984 -16.18 13.61 10.75
CA MET A 984 -16.34 15.06 10.54
C MET A 984 -14.99 15.74 10.50
N MET A 985 -14.85 16.73 9.63
CA MET A 985 -13.63 17.55 9.54
C MET A 985 -13.88 19.00 9.96
N ILE A 986 -14.99 19.57 9.50
CA ILE A 986 -15.48 20.88 9.96
C ILE A 986 -16.93 20.70 10.39
N SER A 987 -17.24 21.03 11.64
CA SER A 987 -18.60 20.96 12.18
C SER A 987 -18.90 22.13 13.11
N GLN A 988 -20.18 22.50 13.16
CA GLN A 988 -20.71 23.54 14.03
C GLN A 988 -21.57 22.89 15.11
N HIS A 989 -21.31 23.27 16.36
CA HIS A 989 -21.98 22.74 17.54
C HIS A 989 -22.59 23.87 18.36
N ALA A 990 -23.76 23.61 18.96
CA ALA A 990 -24.40 24.54 19.87
C ALA A 990 -23.91 24.32 21.31
N PHE A 991 -23.76 25.42 22.07
CA PHE A 991 -23.57 25.35 23.51
C PHE A 991 -24.21 26.58 24.17
N GLY A 992 -25.28 26.36 24.93
CA GLY A 992 -26.14 27.45 25.43
C GLY A 992 -26.74 28.25 24.28
N VAL A 993 -26.56 29.57 24.27
CA VAL A 993 -27.09 30.46 23.22
C VAL A 993 -26.09 30.67 22.06
N GLY A 994 -24.83 30.29 22.25
CA GLY A 994 -23.77 30.43 21.25
C GLY A 994 -23.42 29.11 20.57
N ARG A 995 -22.37 29.16 19.76
CA ARG A 995 -21.89 28.02 18.96
C ARG A 995 -20.38 27.96 18.95
N PHE A 996 -19.83 26.81 18.56
CA PHE A 996 -18.42 26.69 18.24
C PHE A 996 -18.20 25.87 16.98
N ILE A 997 -17.10 26.16 16.29
CA ILE A 997 -16.66 25.44 15.09
C ILE A 997 -15.49 24.54 15.48
N LEU A 998 -15.63 23.25 15.20
CA LEU A 998 -14.53 22.29 15.20
C LEU A 998 -13.90 22.26 13.81
N ASN A 999 -12.57 22.25 13.75
CA ASN A 999 -11.80 22.17 12.52
C ASN A 999 -10.66 21.17 12.69
N THR A 1000 -10.50 20.28 11.72
CA THR A 1000 -9.32 19.41 11.61
C THR A 1000 -8.30 19.92 10.59
N PHE A 1001 -8.63 20.88 9.73
CA PHE A 1001 -7.75 21.32 8.64
C PHE A 1001 -6.49 22.00 9.19
N ASN A 1002 -5.37 21.85 8.48
CA ASN A 1002 -4.06 22.41 8.84
C ASN A 1002 -3.97 23.91 8.51
N ILE A 1003 -4.93 24.71 9.00
CA ILE A 1003 -5.04 26.13 8.67
C ILE A 1003 -3.83 26.89 9.23
N LEU A 1004 -3.48 26.66 10.49
CA LEU A 1004 -2.42 27.39 11.20
C LEU A 1004 -1.06 27.22 10.52
N GLU A 1005 -0.76 26.00 10.08
CA GLU A 1005 0.51 25.60 9.46
C GLU A 1005 0.68 26.20 8.06
N ASN A 1006 -0.42 26.63 7.43
CA ASN A 1006 -0.44 27.06 6.02
C ASN A 1006 -0.79 28.56 5.84
N LEU A 1007 -0.94 29.33 6.93
CA LEU A 1007 -1.19 30.77 6.85
C LEU A 1007 -0.04 31.49 6.14
N SER A 1008 -0.39 32.47 5.31
CA SER A 1008 0.50 33.22 4.41
C SER A 1008 1.21 32.39 3.33
N VAL A 1009 1.12 31.07 3.37
CA VAL A 1009 1.74 30.17 2.38
C VAL A 1009 0.71 29.75 1.34
N HIS A 1010 -0.45 29.27 1.78
CA HIS A 1010 -1.46 28.67 0.91
C HIS A 1010 -2.75 29.51 0.84
N PRO A 1011 -3.21 29.93 -0.36
CA PRO A 1011 -4.38 30.80 -0.49
C PRO A 1011 -5.67 30.24 0.13
N ALA A 1012 -5.88 28.92 0.05
CA ALA A 1012 -7.07 28.31 0.64
C ALA A 1012 -7.11 28.41 2.18
N ALA A 1013 -5.97 28.24 2.87
CA ALA A 1013 -5.92 28.36 4.33
C ALA A 1013 -6.21 29.79 4.79
N ASP A 1014 -5.60 30.77 4.12
CA ASP A 1014 -5.82 32.20 4.38
C ASP A 1014 -7.31 32.56 4.27
N ARG A 1015 -7.95 32.13 3.19
CA ARG A 1015 -9.37 32.43 2.94
C ARG A 1015 -10.31 31.66 3.87
N LEU A 1016 -10.02 30.39 4.18
CA LEU A 1016 -10.80 29.58 5.13
C LEU A 1016 -10.92 30.26 6.49
N LEU A 1017 -9.79 30.72 7.07
CA LEU A 1017 -9.80 31.38 8.37
C LEU A 1017 -10.67 32.64 8.36
N LEU A 1018 -10.51 33.51 7.35
CA LEU A 1018 -11.28 34.75 7.27
C LEU A 1018 -12.77 34.48 7.01
N ASN A 1019 -13.11 33.48 6.20
CA ASN A 1019 -14.49 33.04 5.98
C ASN A 1019 -15.13 32.50 7.27
N MET A 1020 -14.42 31.66 8.05
CA MET A 1020 -14.90 31.16 9.34
C MET A 1020 -15.17 32.30 10.32
N ILE A 1021 -14.28 33.30 10.37
CA ILE A 1021 -14.47 34.49 11.22
C ILE A 1021 -15.70 35.29 10.77
N ASN A 1022 -15.86 35.52 9.46
CA ASN A 1022 -17.00 36.27 8.93
C ASN A 1022 -18.34 35.54 9.13
N HIS A 1023 -18.35 34.21 8.97
CA HIS A 1023 -19.50 33.37 9.27
C HIS A 1023 -19.91 33.51 10.74
N ALA A 1024 -18.97 33.28 11.67
CA ALA A 1024 -19.23 33.44 13.11
C ALA A 1024 -19.66 34.87 13.48
N ALA A 1025 -19.04 35.88 12.88
CA ALA A 1025 -19.34 37.29 13.12
C ALA A 1025 -20.75 37.70 12.67
N THR A 1026 -21.37 36.95 11.75
CA THR A 1026 -22.75 37.21 11.31
C THR A 1026 -23.73 37.01 12.47
N PHE A 1027 -23.42 36.08 13.37
CA PHE A 1027 -24.29 35.67 14.49
C PHE A 1027 -23.83 36.18 15.86
N ALA A 1028 -22.53 36.41 16.08
CA ALA A 1028 -21.98 36.95 17.32
C ALA A 1028 -22.17 38.48 17.43
N LYS A 1029 -23.42 38.96 17.48
CA LYS A 1029 -23.79 40.38 17.56
C LYS A 1029 -24.67 40.70 18.77
N GLY A 1030 -24.50 41.89 19.34
CA GLY A 1030 -25.32 42.41 20.43
C GLY A 1030 -24.86 41.99 21.83
N LEU A 1031 -25.73 42.20 22.82
CA LEU A 1031 -25.42 41.94 24.23
C LEU A 1031 -25.33 40.43 24.51
N ALA A 1032 -24.37 40.07 25.36
CA ALA A 1032 -24.22 38.70 25.86
C ALA A 1032 -25.43 38.33 26.74
N ALA A 1033 -25.99 37.15 26.51
CA ALA A 1033 -27.10 36.63 27.29
C ALA A 1033 -26.70 36.40 28.77
N ARG A 1034 -27.70 36.19 29.63
CA ARG A 1034 -27.46 35.70 30.99
C ARG A 1034 -26.97 34.25 30.91
N LEU A 1035 -26.08 33.89 31.82
CA LEU A 1035 -25.61 32.51 31.93
C LEU A 1035 -26.78 31.60 32.34
N PRO A 1036 -26.91 30.39 31.77
CA PRO A 1036 -27.92 29.42 32.20
C PRO A 1036 -27.83 29.12 33.69
N LYS A 1037 -28.97 28.95 34.37
CA LYS A 1037 -29.01 28.70 35.83
C LYS A 1037 -28.32 27.39 36.23
N ASP A 1038 -28.31 26.41 35.33
CA ASP A 1038 -27.72 25.09 35.48
C ASP A 1038 -26.30 24.99 34.90
N PHE A 1039 -25.68 26.09 34.48
CA PHE A 1039 -24.40 26.09 33.78
C PHE A 1039 -23.29 25.32 34.53
N GLU A 1040 -23.14 25.53 35.84
CA GLU A 1040 -22.14 24.81 36.64
C GLU A 1040 -22.44 23.31 36.73
N ALA A 1041 -23.72 22.93 36.81
CA ALA A 1041 -24.13 21.53 36.81
C ALA A 1041 -23.87 20.88 35.44
N THR A 1042 -24.06 21.63 34.34
CA THR A 1042 -23.73 21.20 32.98
C THR A 1042 -22.23 21.03 32.79
N LEU A 1043 -21.40 21.99 33.23
CA LEU A 1043 -19.94 21.86 33.21
C LEU A 1043 -19.45 20.63 33.97
N LYS A 1044 -20.02 20.36 35.15
CA LYS A 1044 -19.70 19.16 35.93
C LYS A 1044 -20.06 17.88 35.18
N ARG A 1045 -21.22 17.84 34.53
CA ARG A 1045 -21.71 16.68 33.76
C ARG A 1045 -20.82 16.36 32.55
N ILE A 1046 -20.29 17.38 31.89
CA ILE A 1046 -19.38 17.24 30.75
C ILE A 1046 -17.89 17.21 31.17
N GLY A 1047 -17.61 17.10 32.47
CA GLY A 1047 -16.26 16.84 33.00
C GLY A 1047 -15.30 18.03 33.05
N TYR A 1048 -15.79 19.28 33.14
CA TYR A 1048 -14.94 20.49 33.28
C TYR A 1048 -14.61 20.87 34.73
N LEU A 1049 -15.33 20.30 35.70
CA LEU A 1049 -15.13 20.55 37.13
C LEU A 1049 -14.93 19.21 37.83
N GLU A 1050 -13.82 19.05 38.58
CA GLU A 1050 -13.56 17.84 39.35
C GLU A 1050 -14.69 17.58 40.37
N THR A 1051 -15.16 16.33 40.43
CA THR A 1051 -15.81 15.81 41.64
C THR A 1051 -14.75 15.69 42.72
N SER A 1052 -14.73 16.64 43.65
CA SER A 1052 -14.03 16.52 44.92
C SER A 1052 -14.65 15.41 45.77
N THR A 1053 -14.35 14.15 45.46
CA THR A 1053 -14.54 13.02 46.38
C THR A 1053 -13.34 12.10 46.26
N GLY A 1054 -12.30 12.43 47.03
CA GLY A 1054 -11.05 11.68 47.14
C GLY A 1054 -10.34 12.00 48.46
N VAL A 1055 -10.87 11.41 49.53
CA VAL A 1055 -10.22 11.01 50.79
C VAL A 1055 -9.35 12.05 51.50
N ALA A 1056 -9.89 12.50 52.64
CA ALA A 1056 -9.19 13.27 53.66
C ALA A 1056 -7.85 12.61 54.06
N LEU A 1057 -6.83 13.45 54.19
CA LEU A 1057 -5.60 13.19 54.93
C LEU A 1057 -5.94 12.58 56.30
N ALA A 1058 -5.66 11.29 56.47
CA ALA A 1058 -5.51 10.67 57.77
C ALA A 1058 -4.02 10.73 58.15
N THR A 1059 -3.62 11.84 58.75
CA THR A 1059 -2.51 11.87 59.71
C THR A 1059 -2.94 11.10 60.95
N ARG A 1060 -2.29 9.98 61.28
CA ARG A 1060 -2.00 9.54 62.66
C ARG A 1060 -1.00 8.37 62.69
N GLN A 1061 0.04 8.59 63.51
CA GLN A 1061 0.92 7.64 64.22
C GLN A 1061 0.32 6.23 64.35
N THR A 1062 1.04 5.12 64.14
CA THR A 1062 2.38 4.69 64.59
C THR A 1062 2.91 3.60 63.66
#